data_AF-Q4UHD1-F1
#
_entry.id   AF-Q4UHD1-F1
#
_cell.length_a   1.000
_cell.length_b   1.000
_cell.length_c   1.000
_cell.angle_alpha   90.00
_cell.angle_beta   90.00
_cell.angle_gamma   90.00
#
_symmetry.space_group_name_H-M   'P 1'
#
loop_
_entity.id
_entity.type
_entity.pdbx_description
1 polymer ?
#
loop_
_entity_poly.entity_id
_entity_poly.type
_entity_poly.pdbx_seq_one_letter_code
_entity_poly.pdbx_strand_id
1 'polypeptide(L)'
;MVYYTAVHFRCRCKVDFGDKVVVVGSHKSLGDWDVKNSHRMIMSSTVEDIWISSFPAYLPLKSYVEYRYAVLNENDEFMQWKDEVVRHVEPTGNEMIVEDDDGYYRSESSSYPKSPSTPRPTAFGVNDEKNVDHLGLNNFLTEPEFNSDDMVYFVSSRLPVQVFRRKDGSFGTRNSNTPLTTMLWELRKRFRNKMKFVGACSISFETESDANAPSAKTDTESDCFHTPTNNMSTNTDNQVNKREHQENGVNDINGSDAGSKLGNTVQRLDSNQTRSKSSDSEYSIPPDEQFTQFEQNEITEFLLKHDCIPVFIPQTEMNKSIKFCKKYMWNLFYNIGLWDITKQKEFDWDLWQSYCKVNMFYASTVSQYLGRSDFVWVHDYKLLMVPQFLSRKCKTANIGVFMHALFPSYTLFACLAVREEILRSMLCADLIGFHFFEFARHFLTSCKRVLGLEYNFSTGGTIGIEYNGRQVMIRMSHANVQADLLRQRISPETNVPELAKQLKEKWPNRFIVSSVDRDVRLSGLLLKFKAFRKFLQNYPYARNKILLVQYICSLDTLWQTYSEAQVKLSHLAQDINEEFHNVHVLLKVNPNSEEKYALFLASDCFMDTCIRGGINIGALEYVYTRKGKPALAIISEFSAFSKTLLSAIRINPWHTYNVMEALDTAMSSDPATTLESCKKDVSYIENNDAVTWVNDFIKELYYSRKKHDMLHTSWGFGKTYKTLSFSTNFQLLDIDNVVGKFKMSKRRLLFLDCEGTLSSNPFDVESHSLYQTDIHTKSTPLPANLTNLGILSKDRNTVIVLISCRTKEVMESWFNSVPDVGLCAERGYYFKLPTVLGREWQTFRHMSTNPTLNHMNNVQSEVESDVPSDSWRPVALKLFEQYVQRTPGSYLESKDSCLVFQFQNSDQEFGIIQANELNSSLCELMSGFPVDVHRGKGYLELRLKGINKGNALVNVVNKYSSLFGDFDFVLCLGDDKSDEESFKALETLKSSHDALKSSQESSLTSTKDKDETSSYISCVVGKRPSKANYYLNDYMEVSDLLSDFHYYMLNLSKLVHTRFYGERLYHRRSQIYTSVNMEVFKQTKPPNLSF
;
A
#
# COMPACT_ATOMS: atom_id res chain seq x y z
N MET A 1 8.81 33.74 -17.81
CA MET A 1 8.26 34.08 -16.48
C MET A 1 9.43 34.26 -15.53
N VAL A 2 9.30 35.13 -14.53
CA VAL A 2 10.20 35.15 -13.37
C VAL A 2 9.55 34.28 -12.29
N TYR A 3 10.24 33.24 -11.85
CA TYR A 3 9.79 32.43 -10.71
C TYR A 3 10.11 33.19 -9.41
N TYR A 4 9.32 32.97 -8.36
CA TYR A 4 9.53 33.62 -7.06
C TYR A 4 9.57 32.57 -5.93
N THR A 5 10.37 32.86 -4.91
CA THR A 5 10.42 32.15 -3.63
C THR A 5 9.70 33.00 -2.58
N ALA A 6 8.94 32.36 -1.70
CA ALA A 6 8.38 32.98 -0.51
C ALA A 6 9.48 33.12 0.56
N VAL A 7 10.03 34.33 0.74
CA VAL A 7 11.14 34.58 1.68
C VAL A 7 10.62 35.17 2.98
N HIS A 8 10.82 34.45 4.08
CA HIS A 8 10.53 34.91 5.44
C HIS A 8 11.81 35.38 6.11
N PHE A 9 11.84 36.62 6.59
CA PHE A 9 12.95 37.13 7.39
C PHE A 9 12.67 36.93 8.87
N ARG A 10 13.67 36.46 9.62
CA ARG A 10 13.74 36.52 11.08
C ARG A 10 15.00 37.27 11.46
N CYS A 11 14.93 38.20 12.41
CA CYS A 11 16.13 38.83 12.95
C CYS A 11 15.99 39.14 14.44
N ARG A 12 17.13 39.30 15.12
CA ARG A 12 17.18 39.89 16.47
C ARG A 12 17.35 41.41 16.37
N CYS A 13 16.53 42.17 17.08
CA CYS A 13 16.63 43.63 17.17
C CYS A 13 15.94 44.14 18.43
N LYS A 14 16.71 44.86 19.28
CA LYS A 14 16.17 45.62 20.41
C LYS A 14 15.72 46.99 19.93
N VAL A 15 14.49 47.36 20.29
CA VAL A 15 13.86 48.65 20.01
C VAL A 15 13.06 49.10 21.25
N ASP A 16 12.73 50.38 21.35
CA ASP A 16 11.98 50.89 22.51
C ASP A 16 10.48 50.57 22.41
N PHE A 17 9.75 50.74 23.51
CA PHE A 17 8.32 50.40 23.56
C PHE A 17 7.49 51.28 22.61
N GLY A 18 6.90 50.64 21.60
CA GLY A 18 6.11 51.29 20.53
C GLY A 18 6.76 51.20 19.14
N ASP A 19 8.08 51.02 19.09
CA ASP A 19 8.84 50.93 17.85
C ASP A 19 8.60 49.61 17.11
N LYS A 20 8.86 49.62 15.79
CA LYS A 20 8.62 48.51 14.87
C LYS A 20 9.83 48.25 13.99
N VAL A 21 10.15 46.98 13.75
CA VAL A 21 11.22 46.60 12.80
C VAL A 21 10.62 46.23 11.45
N VAL A 22 11.27 46.66 10.37
CA VAL A 22 10.89 46.39 8.98
C VAL A 22 12.10 46.01 8.13
N VAL A 23 11.86 45.27 7.05
CA VAL A 23 12.90 44.93 6.06
C VAL A 23 12.77 45.83 4.84
N VAL A 24 13.85 46.50 4.46
CA VAL A 24 13.92 47.40 3.30
C VAL A 24 14.99 46.87 2.35
N GLY A 25 14.75 46.85 1.03
CA GLY A 25 15.70 46.23 0.09
C GLY A 25 15.47 46.54 -1.38
N SER A 26 16.36 46.03 -2.23
CA SER A 26 16.52 46.38 -3.66
C SER A 26 15.49 45.76 -4.61
N HIS A 27 14.32 45.38 -4.10
CA HIS A 27 13.23 44.80 -4.88
C HIS A 27 11.90 45.25 -4.27
N LYS A 28 10.91 45.59 -5.11
CA LYS A 28 9.56 46.07 -4.75
C LYS A 28 8.87 45.39 -3.56
N SER A 29 9.07 44.08 -3.37
CA SER A 29 8.51 43.32 -2.23
C SER A 29 9.12 43.71 -0.88
N LEU A 30 10.20 44.48 -0.89
CA LEU A 30 10.94 45.09 0.23
C LEU A 30 11.01 46.63 0.08
N GLY A 31 10.18 47.22 -0.78
CA GLY A 31 10.04 48.67 -0.93
C GLY A 31 10.99 49.38 -1.90
N ASP A 32 11.85 48.69 -2.65
CA ASP A 32 12.84 49.32 -3.56
C ASP A 32 13.66 50.44 -2.87
N TRP A 33 14.17 50.13 -1.67
CA TRP A 33 14.85 51.04 -0.73
C TRP A 33 14.00 52.16 -0.09
N ASP A 34 12.71 52.31 -0.43
CA ASP A 34 11.79 53.19 0.32
C ASP A 34 11.24 52.50 1.58
N VAL A 35 11.57 53.08 2.73
CA VAL A 35 11.14 52.59 4.05
C VAL A 35 9.60 52.63 4.20
N LYS A 36 8.87 53.52 3.50
CA LYS A 36 7.40 53.56 3.57
C LYS A 36 6.73 52.37 2.90
N ASN A 37 7.41 51.75 1.94
CA ASN A 37 6.97 50.54 1.23
C ASN A 37 7.68 49.27 1.74
N SER A 38 8.29 49.35 2.93
CA SER A 38 9.05 48.26 3.55
C SER A 38 8.20 47.05 3.94
N HIS A 39 8.87 45.90 4.00
CA HIS A 39 8.26 44.62 4.34
C HIS A 39 8.11 44.47 5.86
N ARG A 40 6.87 44.31 6.32
CA ARG A 40 6.52 44.38 7.75
C ARG A 40 6.96 43.14 8.53
N MET A 41 7.57 43.38 9.71
CA MET A 41 7.83 42.36 10.71
C MET A 41 6.93 42.55 11.93
N ILE A 42 6.78 41.50 12.73
CA ILE A 42 6.13 41.49 14.03
C ILE A 42 7.07 40.83 15.05
N MET A 43 7.00 41.26 16.31
CA MET A 43 7.74 40.61 17.39
C MET A 43 7.17 39.19 17.64
N SER A 44 8.05 38.23 17.92
CA SER A 44 7.67 36.85 18.20
C SER A 44 6.93 36.72 19.54
N SER A 45 5.93 35.83 19.59
CA SER A 45 5.18 35.54 20.81
C SER A 45 5.88 34.59 21.78
N THR A 46 7.09 34.10 21.44
CA THR A 46 7.82 33.08 22.19
C THR A 46 9.22 33.50 22.66
N VAL A 47 9.81 34.55 22.08
CA VAL A 47 11.16 35.05 22.41
C VAL A 47 11.19 36.56 22.19
N GLU A 48 11.56 37.32 23.23
CA GLU A 48 11.74 38.77 23.16
C GLU A 48 12.93 39.17 22.23
N ASP A 49 12.97 40.42 21.77
CA ASP A 49 13.90 40.94 20.76
C ASP A 49 13.84 40.27 19.36
N ILE A 50 13.10 39.18 19.16
CA ILE A 50 13.03 38.47 17.88
C ILE A 50 11.87 38.99 17.04
N TRP A 51 12.18 39.47 15.84
CA TRP A 51 11.23 39.93 14.84
C TRP A 51 11.14 38.92 13.69
N ILE A 52 9.92 38.61 13.26
CA ILE A 52 9.61 37.70 12.14
C ILE A 52 8.73 38.42 11.11
N SER A 53 8.91 38.15 9.82
CA SER A 53 8.02 38.68 8.78
C SER A 53 6.56 38.26 8.99
N SER A 54 5.62 39.20 8.93
CA SER A 54 4.18 38.91 9.10
C SER A 54 3.56 38.11 7.95
N PHE A 55 4.21 38.13 6.78
CA PHE A 55 3.89 37.36 5.57
C PHE A 55 5.21 37.19 4.77
N PRO A 56 5.33 36.25 3.81
CA PRO A 56 6.53 36.14 3.00
C PRO A 56 6.72 37.33 2.05
N ALA A 57 7.95 37.78 1.88
CA ALA A 57 8.34 38.62 0.76
C ALA A 57 8.56 37.72 -0.46
N TYR A 58 7.76 37.89 -1.52
CA TYR A 58 7.97 37.15 -2.77
C TYR A 58 9.15 37.75 -3.53
N LEU A 59 10.29 37.05 -3.52
CA LEU A 59 11.54 37.49 -4.14
C LEU A 59 11.90 36.59 -5.33
N PRO A 60 12.48 37.13 -6.42
CA PRO A 60 12.76 36.37 -7.63
C PRO A 60 13.79 35.24 -7.39
N LEU A 61 13.43 34.02 -7.82
CA LEU A 61 14.23 32.80 -7.68
C LEU A 61 15.60 32.96 -8.35
N LYS A 62 16.68 32.53 -7.68
CA LYS A 62 18.07 32.62 -8.15
C LYS A 62 18.48 34.03 -8.62
N SER A 63 17.95 35.06 -7.98
CA SER A 63 18.25 36.45 -8.28
C SER A 63 18.78 37.13 -7.02
N TYR A 64 19.88 37.87 -7.14
CA TYR A 64 20.51 38.55 -6.02
C TYR A 64 19.62 39.72 -5.57
N VAL A 65 19.14 39.70 -4.32
CA VAL A 65 18.36 40.79 -3.72
C VAL A 65 19.06 41.30 -2.47
N GLU A 66 19.32 42.60 -2.42
CA GLU A 66 19.92 43.26 -1.26
C GLU A 66 18.84 43.71 -0.26
N TYR A 67 19.15 43.71 1.03
CA TYR A 67 18.24 44.16 2.09
C TYR A 67 18.96 44.64 3.36
N ARG A 68 18.22 45.39 4.19
CA ARG A 68 18.61 45.91 5.50
C ARG A 68 17.40 45.92 6.43
N TYR A 69 17.64 46.02 7.73
CA TYR A 69 16.60 46.19 8.76
C TYR A 69 16.54 47.65 9.22
N ALA A 70 15.35 48.24 9.24
CA ALA A 70 15.08 49.58 9.74
C ALA A 70 14.15 49.56 10.96
N VAL A 71 14.27 50.58 11.80
CA VAL A 71 13.39 50.83 12.96
C VAL A 71 12.50 52.03 12.66
N LEU A 72 11.20 51.85 12.88
CA LEU A 72 10.14 52.85 12.78
C LEU A 72 9.58 53.18 14.16
N ASN A 73 9.14 54.41 14.37
CA ASN A 73 8.39 54.79 15.57
C ASN A 73 6.91 54.31 15.52
N GLU A 74 6.13 54.64 16.55
CA GLU A 74 4.68 54.36 16.59
C GLU A 74 3.92 54.91 15.37
N ASN A 75 4.36 56.03 14.79
CA ASN A 75 3.75 56.71 13.63
C ASN A 75 4.18 56.16 12.25
N ASP A 76 4.92 55.05 12.18
CA ASP A 76 5.55 54.50 10.97
C ASP A 76 6.62 55.45 10.34
N GLU A 77 7.21 56.37 11.11
CA GLU A 77 8.31 57.24 10.67
C GLU A 77 9.68 56.58 10.93
N PHE A 78 10.62 56.71 9.98
CA PHE A 78 11.96 56.14 10.10
C PHE A 78 12.79 56.83 11.18
N MET A 79 13.32 56.04 12.11
CA MET A 79 14.23 56.50 13.16
C MET A 79 15.69 56.19 12.81
N GLN A 80 16.01 54.92 12.58
CA GLN A 80 17.38 54.45 12.36
C GLN A 80 17.43 53.10 11.64
N TRP A 81 18.58 52.76 11.08
CA TRP A 81 18.88 51.39 10.65
C TRP A 81 19.31 50.55 11.86
N LYS A 82 18.96 49.26 11.88
CA LYS A 82 19.46 48.30 12.89
C LYS A 82 20.99 48.25 12.91
N ASP A 83 21.58 48.27 11.72
CA ASP A 83 23.01 48.23 11.47
C ASP A 83 23.34 48.82 10.07
N GLU A 84 24.62 49.07 9.81
CA GLU A 84 25.09 49.60 8.53
C GLU A 84 25.27 48.51 7.44
N VAL A 85 24.92 47.26 7.74
CA VAL A 85 25.23 46.11 6.88
C VAL A 85 24.14 45.90 5.83
N VAL A 86 24.45 46.24 4.58
CA VAL A 86 23.74 45.72 3.40
C VAL A 86 23.95 44.20 3.36
N ARG A 87 22.87 43.45 3.49
CA ARG A 87 22.83 41.99 3.34
C ARG A 87 22.32 41.63 1.96
N HIS A 88 22.51 40.38 1.56
CA HIS A 88 21.96 39.83 0.33
C HIS A 88 21.31 38.47 0.57
N VAL A 89 20.33 38.15 -0.26
CA VAL A 89 19.71 36.82 -0.36
C VAL A 89 19.65 36.42 -1.82
N GLU A 90 20.02 35.17 -2.11
CA GLU A 90 19.65 34.49 -3.36
C GLU A 90 18.48 33.55 -3.03
N PRO A 91 17.24 33.88 -3.41
CA PRO A 91 16.08 33.07 -3.05
C PRO A 91 16.12 31.71 -3.76
N THR A 92 15.95 30.62 -3.00
CA THR A 92 15.99 29.25 -3.52
C THR A 92 14.82 28.42 -3.00
N GLY A 93 14.37 27.46 -3.81
CA GLY A 93 13.15 26.67 -3.52
C GLY A 93 11.87 27.50 -3.63
N ASN A 94 10.76 26.92 -3.14
CA ASN A 94 9.45 27.59 -3.14
C ASN A 94 9.28 28.52 -1.94
N GLU A 95 9.91 28.19 -0.81
CA GLU A 95 9.85 28.90 0.47
C GLU A 95 11.24 28.84 1.13
N MET A 96 11.67 29.94 1.75
CA MET A 96 12.99 30.11 2.35
C MET A 96 12.90 30.98 3.60
N ILE A 97 13.65 30.63 4.65
CA ILE A 97 13.80 31.46 5.85
C ILE A 97 15.21 32.04 5.90
N VAL A 98 15.30 33.36 6.05
CA VAL A 98 16.53 34.13 6.28
C VAL A 98 16.61 34.42 7.79
N GLU A 99 17.74 34.09 8.42
CA GLU A 99 17.90 34.06 9.88
C GLU A 99 19.05 34.98 10.36
N ASP A 100 18.74 36.26 10.56
CA ASP A 100 19.63 37.32 11.09
C ASP A 100 19.50 37.48 12.61
N ASP A 101 19.47 36.36 13.32
CA ASP A 101 19.37 36.27 14.78
C ASP A 101 20.46 35.38 15.41
N ASP A 102 21.50 35.05 14.65
CA ASP A 102 22.63 34.19 15.05
C ASP A 102 22.19 32.81 15.58
N GLY A 103 21.02 32.33 15.12
CA GLY A 103 20.41 31.08 15.56
C GLY A 103 19.73 31.14 16.93
N TYR A 104 19.71 32.30 17.60
CA TYR A 104 19.23 32.45 18.98
C TYR A 104 17.81 31.95 19.20
N TYR A 105 16.90 32.21 18.24
CA TYR A 105 15.53 31.71 18.29
C TYR A 105 15.45 30.18 18.25
N ARG A 106 16.36 29.49 17.55
CA ARG A 106 16.37 28.02 17.49
C ARG A 106 16.80 27.41 18.83
N SER A 107 17.78 28.00 19.51
CA SER A 107 18.14 27.60 20.88
C SER A 107 16.98 27.81 21.85
N GLU A 108 16.42 29.02 21.93
CA GLU A 108 15.37 29.35 22.89
C GLU A 108 14.08 28.55 22.62
N SER A 109 13.59 28.53 21.36
CA SER A 109 12.35 27.81 21.02
C SER A 109 12.46 26.28 21.12
N SER A 110 13.67 25.71 21.25
CA SER A 110 13.85 24.29 21.57
C SER A 110 13.57 23.94 23.04
N SER A 111 13.63 24.94 23.93
CA SER A 111 13.48 24.74 25.38
C SER A 111 12.04 24.93 25.90
N TYR A 112 11.14 25.51 25.10
CA TYR A 112 9.73 25.71 25.47
C TYR A 112 8.81 24.57 25.00
N PRO A 113 7.96 23.99 25.88
CA PRO A 113 6.94 23.04 25.46
C PRO A 113 5.86 23.73 24.60
N LYS A 114 5.58 23.17 23.41
CA LYS A 114 4.74 23.82 22.40
C LYS A 114 3.28 24.03 22.86
N SER A 115 2.89 25.30 23.02
CA SER A 115 1.51 25.72 23.28
C SER A 115 0.64 25.62 22.00
N PRO A 116 -0.61 25.11 22.08
CA PRO A 116 -1.47 24.91 20.91
C PRO A 116 -2.57 25.98 20.74
N SER A 117 -2.24 27.20 20.32
CA SER A 117 -3.27 28.16 19.85
C SER A 117 -2.77 29.35 19.01
N THR A 118 -3.12 29.37 17.71
CA THR A 118 -3.34 30.58 16.90
C THR A 118 -4.38 30.28 15.80
N PRO A 119 -5.38 31.15 15.55
CA PRO A 119 -6.41 30.90 14.54
C PRO A 119 -5.93 31.23 13.12
N ARG A 120 -6.50 30.57 12.11
CA ARG A 120 -6.27 30.90 10.69
C ARG A 120 -7.21 32.03 10.24
N PRO A 121 -6.71 33.06 9.52
CA PRO A 121 -7.56 34.00 8.78
C PRO A 121 -8.31 33.31 7.62
N THR A 122 -9.44 33.87 7.21
CA THR A 122 -10.24 33.43 6.06
C THR A 122 -9.68 33.94 4.73
N ALA A 123 -9.75 33.12 3.68
CA ALA A 123 -9.30 33.49 2.34
C ALA A 123 -10.32 34.37 1.59
N PHE A 124 -9.82 35.22 0.70
CA PHE A 124 -10.58 36.01 -0.28
C PHE A 124 -9.93 35.86 -1.66
N GLY A 125 -10.75 35.87 -2.72
CA GLY A 125 -10.32 36.03 -4.11
C GLY A 125 -9.90 34.74 -4.82
N VAL A 126 -10.66 34.39 -5.87
CA VAL A 126 -10.32 33.36 -6.87
C VAL A 126 -10.05 34.09 -8.19
N ASN A 127 -9.08 33.60 -8.99
CA ASN A 127 -9.25 33.37 -10.45
C ASN A 127 -7.98 32.78 -11.10
N ASP A 128 -8.23 31.80 -11.98
CA ASP A 128 -7.55 31.45 -13.24
C ASP A 128 -6.08 30.94 -13.25
N GLU A 129 -6.00 29.61 -13.12
CA GLU A 129 -5.36 28.69 -14.09
C GLU A 129 -3.87 28.81 -14.48
N LYS A 130 -3.08 27.88 -13.89
CA LYS A 130 -2.12 26.91 -14.52
C LYS A 130 -0.77 26.79 -13.79
N ASN A 131 -0.82 26.25 -12.57
CA ASN A 131 0.37 25.81 -11.84
C ASN A 131 0.50 24.28 -11.86
N VAL A 132 1.73 23.80 -12.09
CA VAL A 132 2.10 22.38 -11.98
C VAL A 132 2.16 22.00 -10.50
N ASP A 133 1.44 20.95 -10.11
CA ASP A 133 1.28 20.58 -8.70
C ASP A 133 2.51 19.85 -8.13
N HIS A 134 3.47 20.63 -7.65
CA HIS A 134 4.69 20.14 -7.01
C HIS A 134 4.47 19.55 -5.60
N LEU A 135 3.25 19.59 -5.04
CA LEU A 135 2.96 19.13 -3.67
C LEU A 135 1.82 18.09 -3.60
N GLY A 136 1.15 17.77 -4.72
CA GLY A 136 -0.06 16.95 -4.72
C GLY A 136 -1.27 17.64 -4.08
N LEU A 137 -1.18 18.95 -3.81
CA LEU A 137 -2.19 19.72 -3.08
C LEU A 137 -3.47 19.95 -3.89
N ASN A 138 -3.37 20.05 -5.21
CA ASN A 138 -4.56 20.15 -6.06
C ASN A 138 -5.38 18.86 -5.96
N ASN A 139 -4.77 17.68 -5.90
CA ASN A 139 -5.51 16.42 -5.74
C ASN A 139 -6.32 16.35 -4.43
N PHE A 140 -5.92 17.07 -3.37
CA PHE A 140 -6.70 17.15 -2.13
C PHE A 140 -7.83 18.19 -2.19
N LEU A 141 -7.70 19.22 -3.03
CA LEU A 141 -8.63 20.34 -3.14
C LEU A 141 -9.64 20.16 -4.29
N THR A 142 -9.27 19.47 -5.37
CA THR A 142 -10.20 19.07 -6.42
C THR A 142 -11.04 17.90 -5.94
N GLU A 143 -12.33 18.14 -5.77
CA GLU A 143 -13.34 17.10 -5.65
C GLU A 143 -13.24 16.11 -6.81
N PRO A 144 -13.34 14.78 -6.58
CA PRO A 144 -13.26 13.83 -7.68
C PRO A 144 -14.47 13.96 -8.60
N GLU A 145 -14.20 14.13 -9.90
CA GLU A 145 -15.20 13.96 -10.96
C GLU A 145 -15.55 12.48 -11.09
N PHE A 146 -16.38 11.99 -10.17
CA PHE A 146 -17.10 10.73 -10.34
C PHE A 146 -18.15 10.92 -11.43
N ASN A 147 -18.21 9.97 -12.37
CA ASN A 147 -19.33 9.93 -13.29
C ASN A 147 -20.59 9.47 -12.52
N SER A 148 -21.76 10.00 -12.86
CA SER A 148 -23.04 9.66 -12.21
C SER A 148 -23.42 8.18 -12.36
N ASP A 149 -22.75 7.46 -13.25
CA ASP A 149 -22.95 6.04 -13.53
C ASP A 149 -21.84 5.11 -13.02
N ASP A 150 -20.79 5.65 -12.38
CA ASP A 150 -19.72 4.82 -11.78
C ASP A 150 -20.29 3.96 -10.63
N MET A 151 -20.28 2.63 -10.83
CA MET A 151 -20.80 1.66 -9.85
C MET A 151 -19.71 1.19 -8.90
N VAL A 152 -20.08 0.98 -7.63
CA VAL A 152 -19.24 0.37 -6.60
C VAL A 152 -19.77 -1.03 -6.27
N TYR A 153 -18.95 -2.06 -6.48
CA TYR A 153 -19.25 -3.44 -6.12
C TYR A 153 -18.64 -3.78 -4.76
N PHE A 154 -19.48 -3.81 -3.72
CA PHE A 154 -19.11 -4.20 -2.36
C PHE A 154 -19.08 -5.73 -2.26
N VAL A 155 -17.89 -6.34 -2.38
CA VAL A 155 -17.69 -7.79 -2.44
C VAL A 155 -17.34 -8.33 -1.05
N SER A 156 -18.25 -9.09 -0.44
CA SER A 156 -18.07 -9.65 0.90
C SER A 156 -18.56 -11.10 1.01
N SER A 157 -18.16 -11.82 2.06
CA SER A 157 -18.31 -13.28 2.13
C SER A 157 -19.74 -13.85 2.18
N ARG A 158 -20.75 -13.01 2.39
CA ARG A 158 -22.19 -13.31 2.43
C ARG A 158 -22.95 -12.04 2.02
N LEU A 159 -24.16 -12.17 1.49
CA LEU A 159 -25.03 -11.02 1.22
C LEU A 159 -25.54 -10.35 2.52
N PRO A 160 -25.88 -9.04 2.48
CA PRO A 160 -26.54 -8.35 3.61
C PRO A 160 -27.94 -8.89 3.91
N VAL A 161 -28.59 -9.49 2.90
CA VAL A 161 -29.89 -10.15 3.01
C VAL A 161 -29.74 -11.67 2.85
N GLN A 162 -30.50 -12.43 3.62
CA GLN A 162 -30.76 -13.85 3.39
C GLN A 162 -32.05 -14.00 2.58
N VAL A 163 -32.00 -14.81 1.52
CA VAL A 163 -33.20 -15.22 0.77
C VAL A 163 -33.84 -16.41 1.48
N PHE A 164 -35.17 -16.43 1.57
CA PHE A 164 -35.91 -17.60 2.00
C PHE A 164 -37.03 -17.96 1.02
N ARG A 165 -37.34 -19.25 0.88
CA ARG A 165 -38.45 -19.75 0.06
C ARG A 165 -39.69 -19.91 0.95
N ARG A 166 -40.78 -19.25 0.56
CA ARG A 166 -42.10 -19.34 1.20
C ARG A 166 -42.82 -20.64 0.82
N LYS A 167 -43.86 -20.96 1.59
CA LYS A 167 -44.77 -22.10 1.33
C LYS A 167 -45.52 -22.02 0.00
N ASP A 168 -45.71 -20.83 -0.56
CA ASP A 168 -46.28 -20.61 -1.90
C ASP A 168 -45.25 -20.77 -3.05
N GLY A 169 -43.99 -21.06 -2.72
CA GLY A 169 -42.88 -21.18 -3.66
C GLY A 169 -42.12 -19.88 -3.95
N SER A 170 -42.66 -18.71 -3.56
CA SER A 170 -42.06 -17.39 -3.79
C SER A 170 -40.85 -17.12 -2.88
N PHE A 171 -40.06 -16.10 -3.24
CA PHE A 171 -38.89 -15.68 -2.47
C PHE A 171 -39.18 -14.47 -1.58
N GLY A 172 -38.70 -14.53 -0.34
CA GLY A 172 -38.65 -13.43 0.62
C GLY A 172 -37.20 -13.06 0.98
N THR A 173 -37.00 -11.85 1.52
CA THR A 173 -35.72 -11.40 2.08
C THR A 173 -35.84 -11.14 3.58
N ARG A 174 -34.79 -11.46 4.34
CA ARG A 174 -34.61 -11.02 5.73
C ARG A 174 -33.18 -10.55 5.98
N ASN A 175 -32.96 -9.69 6.96
CA ASN A 175 -31.62 -9.19 7.30
C ASN A 175 -30.69 -10.34 7.72
N SER A 176 -29.45 -10.32 7.22
CA SER A 176 -28.46 -11.33 7.59
C SER A 176 -27.74 -10.98 8.90
N ASN A 177 -27.19 -12.01 9.56
CA ASN A 177 -26.40 -11.89 10.80
C ASN A 177 -24.99 -11.29 10.58
N THR A 178 -24.83 -10.29 9.69
CA THR A 178 -23.56 -9.59 9.44
C THR A 178 -23.70 -8.08 9.66
N PRO A 179 -23.61 -7.59 10.93
CA PRO A 179 -24.04 -6.24 11.31
C PRO A 179 -23.46 -5.09 10.48
N LEU A 180 -22.19 -5.17 10.06
CA LEU A 180 -21.57 -4.16 9.21
C LEU A 180 -22.19 -4.15 7.81
N THR A 181 -22.22 -5.29 7.11
CA THR A 181 -22.76 -5.38 5.74
C THR A 181 -24.24 -5.01 5.70
N THR A 182 -25.02 -5.45 6.69
CA THR A 182 -26.45 -5.12 6.81
C THR A 182 -26.66 -3.62 7.04
N MET A 183 -25.91 -2.98 7.94
CA MET A 183 -25.97 -1.54 8.18
C MET A 183 -25.57 -0.72 6.93
N LEU A 184 -24.52 -1.14 6.21
CA LEU A 184 -24.13 -0.49 4.96
C LEU A 184 -25.19 -0.66 3.86
N TRP A 185 -25.91 -1.78 3.85
CA TRP A 185 -27.03 -2.01 2.93
C TRP A 185 -28.29 -1.20 3.30
N GLU A 186 -28.56 -1.00 4.59
CA GLU A 186 -29.59 -0.05 5.08
C GLU A 186 -29.25 1.39 4.63
N LEU A 187 -27.97 1.78 4.63
CA LEU A 187 -27.52 3.13 4.24
C LEU A 187 -27.25 3.32 2.74
N ARG A 188 -27.38 2.29 1.89
CA ARG A 188 -26.87 2.32 0.51
C ARG A 188 -27.42 3.42 -0.40
N LYS A 189 -28.64 3.90 -0.13
CA LYS A 189 -29.25 5.05 -0.83
C LYS A 189 -28.65 6.42 -0.42
N ARG A 190 -27.73 6.46 0.56
CA ARG A 190 -27.06 7.68 1.08
C ARG A 190 -25.59 7.83 0.66
N PHE A 191 -24.99 6.81 0.03
CA PHE A 191 -23.60 6.92 -0.46
C PHE A 191 -23.53 7.79 -1.72
N ARG A 192 -22.37 8.43 -1.95
CA ARG A 192 -22.15 9.30 -3.13
C ARG A 192 -22.30 8.56 -4.46
N ASN A 193 -21.91 7.29 -4.48
CA ASN A 193 -21.90 6.44 -5.66
C ASN A 193 -22.91 5.29 -5.51
N LYS A 194 -23.51 4.88 -6.63
CA LYS A 194 -24.43 3.72 -6.70
C LYS A 194 -23.67 2.45 -6.28
N MET A 195 -24.12 1.75 -5.23
CA MET A 195 -23.40 0.61 -4.65
C MET A 195 -24.22 -0.68 -4.66
N LYS A 196 -23.64 -1.75 -5.22
CA LYS A 196 -24.21 -3.11 -5.28
C LYS A 196 -23.43 -4.07 -4.40
N PHE A 197 -24.13 -4.96 -3.70
CA PHE A 197 -23.54 -5.92 -2.76
C PHE A 197 -23.37 -7.28 -3.41
N VAL A 198 -22.14 -7.78 -3.47
CA VAL A 198 -21.80 -9.07 -4.07
C VAL A 198 -21.43 -10.05 -2.96
N GLY A 199 -22.10 -11.21 -2.91
CA GLY A 199 -21.93 -12.15 -1.81
C GLY A 199 -22.47 -13.54 -2.10
N ALA A 200 -21.97 -14.53 -1.37
CA ALA A 200 -22.50 -15.89 -1.42
C ALA A 200 -23.98 -15.89 -1.00
N CYS A 201 -24.81 -16.53 -1.82
CA CYS A 201 -26.22 -16.75 -1.52
C CYS A 201 -26.42 -18.08 -0.78
N SER A 202 -27.38 -18.12 0.14
CA SER A 202 -27.81 -19.33 0.84
C SER A 202 -29.30 -19.20 1.13
N ILE A 203 -30.11 -20.11 0.61
CA ILE A 203 -31.56 -20.12 0.80
C ILE A 203 -31.92 -20.92 2.04
N SER A 204 -32.83 -20.37 2.85
CA SER A 204 -33.53 -21.10 3.91
C SER A 204 -35.01 -21.27 3.56
N PHE A 205 -35.72 -22.13 4.29
CA PHE A 205 -37.18 -22.18 4.22
C PHE A 205 -37.80 -21.20 5.23
N GLU A 206 -39.04 -20.79 4.94
CA GLU A 206 -39.87 -19.94 5.80
C GLU A 206 -40.15 -20.59 7.17
N THR A 207 -39.82 -19.88 8.25
CA THR A 207 -40.05 -20.28 9.64
C THR A 207 -41.30 -19.61 10.23
N GLU A 208 -41.84 -20.13 11.33
CA GLU A 208 -43.07 -19.58 11.96
C GLU A 208 -42.93 -18.11 12.42
N SER A 209 -41.69 -17.66 12.68
CA SER A 209 -41.39 -16.25 12.92
C SER A 209 -41.44 -15.38 11.66
N ASP A 210 -41.11 -15.92 10.48
CA ASP A 210 -41.16 -15.16 9.22
C ASP A 210 -42.62 -14.93 8.79
N ALA A 211 -43.52 -15.89 9.05
CA ALA A 211 -44.94 -15.83 8.70
C ALA A 211 -45.73 -14.73 9.46
N ASN A 212 -45.21 -14.20 10.56
CA ASN A 212 -45.81 -13.13 11.36
C ASN A 212 -45.18 -11.74 11.09
N ALA A 213 -44.21 -11.65 10.17
CA ALA A 213 -43.60 -10.38 9.82
C ALA A 213 -44.55 -9.55 8.92
N PRO A 214 -44.75 -8.24 9.18
CA PRO A 214 -45.57 -7.40 8.32
C PRO A 214 -44.97 -7.33 6.92
N SER A 215 -45.79 -7.57 5.89
CA SER A 215 -45.33 -7.51 4.51
C SER A 215 -44.86 -6.09 4.17
N ALA A 216 -43.61 -6.00 3.70
CA ALA A 216 -43.06 -4.75 3.21
C ALA A 216 -43.91 -4.28 2.01
N LYS A 217 -44.63 -3.16 2.19
CA LYS A 217 -45.38 -2.53 1.11
C LYS A 217 -44.39 -2.13 0.01
N THR A 218 -44.72 -2.44 -1.23
CA THR A 218 -43.96 -1.99 -2.39
C THR A 218 -44.14 -0.48 -2.54
N ASP A 219 -43.05 0.28 -2.39
CA ASP A 219 -43.03 1.73 -2.64
C ASP A 219 -43.40 2.01 -4.11
N THR A 220 -44.63 2.46 -4.35
CA THR A 220 -45.04 3.05 -5.63
C THR A 220 -44.90 4.57 -5.55
N GLU A 221 -44.22 5.16 -6.54
CA GLU A 221 -43.95 6.59 -6.62
C GLU A 221 -45.24 7.44 -6.59
N SER A 222 -45.26 8.50 -5.77
CA SER A 222 -46.22 9.60 -5.89
C SER A 222 -45.73 10.84 -5.12
N ASP A 223 -46.07 12.02 -5.63
CA ASP A 223 -45.53 13.31 -5.21
C ASP A 223 -46.29 13.98 -4.05
N CYS A 224 -45.56 14.87 -3.36
CA CYS A 224 -45.97 16.17 -2.81
C CYS A 224 -47.34 16.39 -2.12
N PHE A 225 -47.25 16.92 -0.89
CA PHE A 225 -48.19 17.88 -0.25
C PHE A 225 -49.72 17.62 -0.33
N HIS A 226 -50.34 17.31 0.82
CA HIS A 226 -51.30 18.21 1.50
C HIS A 226 -51.80 17.65 2.86
N THR A 227 -52.42 18.50 3.66
CA THR A 227 -53.06 18.20 4.97
C THR A 227 -54.46 18.85 5.01
N PRO A 228 -55.33 18.58 6.01
CA PRO A 228 -55.91 17.27 6.35
C PRO A 228 -57.46 17.35 6.54
N THR A 229 -58.19 16.22 6.53
CA THR A 229 -59.62 16.19 6.92
C THR A 229 -60.04 14.91 7.66
N ASN A 230 -61.05 15.04 8.54
CA ASN A 230 -61.61 14.00 9.40
C ASN A 230 -62.46 12.96 8.65
N ASN A 231 -62.65 11.76 9.24
CA ASN A 231 -63.99 11.34 9.68
C ASN A 231 -63.99 10.13 10.63
N MET A 232 -65.10 9.93 11.35
CA MET A 232 -65.33 8.86 12.34
C MET A 232 -66.10 7.66 11.76
N SER A 233 -65.78 6.44 12.22
CA SER A 233 -66.72 5.32 12.49
C SER A 233 -65.92 4.11 13.02
N THR A 234 -65.89 3.77 14.32
CA THR A 234 -66.90 3.03 15.14
C THR A 234 -67.06 1.54 14.81
N ASN A 235 -67.20 0.72 15.88
CA ASN A 235 -67.77 -0.64 15.95
C ASN A 235 -66.90 -1.85 15.53
N THR A 236 -66.95 -3.04 16.17
CA THR A 236 -67.18 -3.43 17.59
C THR A 236 -66.94 -4.95 17.79
N ASP A 237 -66.57 -5.34 19.01
CA ASP A 237 -66.94 -6.58 19.74
C ASP A 237 -66.49 -8.01 19.36
N ASN A 238 -66.36 -8.81 20.43
CA ASN A 238 -66.59 -10.27 20.57
C ASN A 238 -65.55 -11.30 20.04
N GLN A 239 -65.37 -12.47 20.68
CA GLN A 239 -65.45 -12.86 22.10
C GLN A 239 -64.88 -14.29 22.33
N VAL A 240 -64.09 -14.48 23.40
CA VAL A 240 -64.06 -15.61 24.37
C VAL A 240 -64.30 -17.07 23.91
N ASN A 241 -63.29 -17.95 24.16
CA ASN A 241 -63.33 -19.25 24.91
C ASN A 241 -61.95 -19.94 24.75
N LYS A 242 -61.22 -20.56 25.71
CA LYS A 242 -61.35 -21.01 27.12
C LYS A 242 -61.62 -22.52 27.35
N ARG A 243 -60.57 -23.25 27.80
CA ARG A 243 -60.47 -24.51 28.63
C ARG A 243 -59.09 -25.18 28.36
N GLU A 244 -58.27 -25.64 29.33
CA GLU A 244 -58.45 -26.66 30.41
C GLU A 244 -58.47 -28.10 29.83
N HIS A 245 -57.79 -29.14 30.35
CA HIS A 245 -57.14 -29.38 31.66
C HIS A 245 -56.14 -30.60 31.63
N GLN A 246 -55.22 -30.71 32.63
CA GLN A 246 -54.75 -31.97 33.31
C GLN A 246 -53.90 -33.05 32.58
N GLU A 247 -53.12 -33.95 33.23
CA GLU A 247 -52.29 -33.91 34.48
C GLU A 247 -51.40 -35.21 34.64
N ASN A 248 -50.31 -35.13 35.43
CA ASN A 248 -49.61 -36.18 36.24
C ASN A 248 -48.86 -37.41 35.64
N GLY A 249 -47.80 -37.83 36.38
CA GLY A 249 -47.08 -39.13 36.30
C GLY A 249 -45.63 -39.08 35.78
N VAL A 250 -44.47 -39.17 36.48
CA VAL A 250 -43.99 -39.56 37.85
C VAL A 250 -43.22 -40.91 37.91
N ASN A 251 -41.97 -40.89 38.41
CA ASN A 251 -41.06 -42.03 38.78
C ASN A 251 -40.54 -42.93 37.61
N ASP A 252 -39.48 -43.77 37.63
CA ASP A 252 -38.33 -44.15 38.52
C ASP A 252 -37.35 -45.09 37.72
N ILE A 253 -36.09 -45.48 38.03
CA ILE A 253 -34.95 -45.00 38.86
C ILE A 253 -33.65 -45.79 38.44
N ASN A 254 -32.44 -45.22 38.55
CA ASN A 254 -31.07 -45.85 38.40
C ASN A 254 -30.69 -46.48 37.02
N GLY A 255 -29.42 -46.75 36.68
CA GLY A 255 -28.13 -46.38 37.30
C GLY A 255 -26.88 -47.09 36.69
N SER A 256 -25.69 -46.53 36.96
CA SER A 256 -24.31 -47.12 36.96
C SER A 256 -23.67 -47.85 35.76
N ASP A 257 -22.48 -47.34 35.39
CA ASP A 257 -21.19 -48.03 35.11
C ASP A 257 -20.79 -48.70 33.76
N ALA A 258 -19.51 -48.43 33.43
CA ALA A 258 -18.53 -49.21 32.64
C ALA A 258 -18.83 -49.64 31.18
N GLY A 259 -17.82 -49.84 30.30
CA GLY A 259 -16.40 -49.53 30.46
C GLY A 259 -15.45 -50.20 29.44
N SER A 260 -14.92 -49.40 28.51
CA SER A 260 -13.71 -49.66 27.67
C SER A 260 -13.79 -50.64 26.48
N LYS A 261 -12.86 -50.40 25.54
CA LYS A 261 -12.30 -51.29 24.48
C LYS A 261 -13.23 -51.68 23.31
N LEU A 262 -12.91 -51.28 22.07
CA LEU A 262 -11.84 -51.70 21.13
C LEU A 262 -12.24 -52.93 20.29
N GLY A 263 -12.39 -52.73 18.97
CA GLY A 263 -12.60 -53.81 18.01
C GLY A 263 -13.18 -53.34 16.67
N ASN A 264 -12.33 -53.12 15.66
CA ASN A 264 -12.80 -53.00 14.27
C ASN A 264 -13.17 -54.40 13.74
N THR A 265 -14.29 -54.52 13.03
CA THR A 265 -14.44 -55.42 11.87
C THR A 265 -15.46 -54.82 10.90
N VAL A 266 -15.12 -54.79 9.62
CA VAL A 266 -16.05 -54.44 8.52
C VAL A 266 -16.41 -55.72 7.77
N GLN A 267 -17.70 -56.01 7.65
CA GLN A 267 -18.18 -56.94 6.62
C GLN A 267 -19.58 -56.54 6.15
N ARG A 268 -19.77 -56.55 4.82
CA ARG A 268 -21.08 -56.53 4.16
C ARG A 268 -21.61 -57.96 4.09
N LEU A 269 -22.94 -58.13 4.18
CA LEU A 269 -23.74 -58.75 3.12
C LEU A 269 -25.25 -58.60 3.43
N ASP A 270 -26.06 -58.72 2.39
CA ASP A 270 -27.50 -58.42 2.36
C ASP A 270 -28.33 -59.57 2.98
N SER A 271 -29.54 -59.36 3.54
CA SER A 271 -30.73 -59.08 2.74
C SER A 271 -32.04 -59.08 3.58
N ASN A 272 -33.07 -58.40 3.07
CA ASN A 272 -34.52 -58.64 3.22
C ASN A 272 -35.10 -59.10 4.58
N GLN A 273 -36.02 -58.30 5.16
CA GLN A 273 -37.46 -58.52 4.95
C GLN A 273 -38.40 -57.38 5.42
N THR A 274 -39.59 -57.36 4.82
CA THR A 274 -40.89 -56.78 5.24
C THR A 274 -40.99 -55.34 5.78
N ARG A 275 -41.69 -54.50 5.00
CA ARG A 275 -42.30 -53.23 5.44
C ARG A 275 -43.33 -53.45 6.56
N SER A 276 -43.34 -52.56 7.54
CA SER A 276 -44.58 -51.93 8.02
C SER A 276 -44.50 -50.41 7.78
N LYS A 277 -45.64 -49.72 7.70
CA LYS A 277 -45.68 -48.25 7.55
C LYS A 277 -46.20 -47.63 8.84
N SER A 278 -45.36 -46.88 9.55
CA SER A 278 -45.79 -45.75 10.38
C SER A 278 -45.48 -44.46 9.61
N SER A 279 -46.36 -43.46 9.75
CA SER A 279 -46.35 -42.25 8.91
C SER A 279 -45.94 -41.01 9.70
N ASP A 280 -44.65 -40.89 9.99
CA ASP A 280 -44.03 -39.67 10.53
C ASP A 280 -42.79 -39.35 9.69
N SER A 281 -42.98 -38.59 8.61
CA SER A 281 -41.88 -38.13 7.75
C SER A 281 -41.46 -36.72 8.12
N GLU A 282 -40.52 -36.59 9.05
CA GLU A 282 -39.70 -35.37 9.12
C GLU A 282 -39.06 -35.14 7.73
N TYR A 283 -39.18 -33.91 7.22
CA TYR A 283 -38.58 -33.52 5.94
C TYR A 283 -37.05 -33.37 6.08
N SER A 284 -36.35 -34.50 6.15
CA SER A 284 -34.88 -34.57 6.07
C SER A 284 -34.42 -34.20 4.65
N ILE A 285 -33.98 -32.96 4.48
CA ILE A 285 -33.54 -32.40 3.20
C ILE A 285 -32.25 -33.10 2.71
N PRO A 286 -32.19 -33.58 1.44
CA PRO A 286 -30.97 -34.13 0.86
C PRO A 286 -29.84 -33.07 0.74
N PRO A 287 -28.55 -33.36 1.02
CA PRO A 287 -27.53 -32.33 1.15
C PRO A 287 -27.03 -31.62 -0.13
N ASP A 288 -27.47 -32.06 -1.32
CA ASP A 288 -26.76 -31.83 -2.59
C ASP A 288 -27.59 -31.17 -3.71
N GLU A 289 -28.72 -30.53 -3.40
CA GLU A 289 -29.44 -29.71 -4.39
C GLU A 289 -28.64 -28.43 -4.75
N GLN A 290 -27.84 -28.51 -5.81
CA GLN A 290 -27.33 -27.34 -6.51
C GLN A 290 -28.49 -26.70 -7.28
N PHE A 291 -28.78 -25.42 -7.00
CA PHE A 291 -29.83 -24.66 -7.69
C PHE A 291 -29.75 -24.83 -9.20
N THR A 292 -30.89 -25.12 -9.84
CA THR A 292 -30.95 -25.21 -11.30
C THR A 292 -30.58 -23.86 -11.94
N GLN A 293 -30.10 -23.86 -13.19
CA GLN A 293 -29.74 -22.60 -13.86
C GLN A 293 -30.95 -21.65 -13.98
N PHE A 294 -32.17 -22.18 -14.03
CA PHE A 294 -33.40 -21.39 -13.99
C PHE A 294 -33.59 -20.70 -12.64
N GLU A 295 -33.53 -21.44 -11.53
CA GLU A 295 -33.62 -20.86 -10.18
C GLU A 295 -32.49 -19.86 -9.91
N GLN A 296 -31.25 -20.14 -10.34
CA GLN A 296 -30.13 -19.20 -10.22
C GLN A 296 -30.43 -17.86 -10.91
N ASN A 297 -31.08 -17.88 -12.08
CA ASN A 297 -31.48 -16.67 -12.79
C ASN A 297 -32.61 -15.94 -12.05
N GLU A 298 -33.66 -16.65 -11.62
CA GLU A 298 -34.79 -16.09 -10.86
C GLU A 298 -34.33 -15.43 -9.54
N ILE A 299 -33.48 -16.13 -8.77
CA ILE A 299 -32.86 -15.62 -7.54
C ILE A 299 -31.99 -14.39 -7.82
N THR A 300 -31.32 -14.33 -8.98
CA THR A 300 -30.52 -13.17 -9.41
C THR A 300 -31.39 -11.98 -9.76
N GLU A 301 -32.45 -12.15 -10.55
CA GLU A 301 -33.40 -11.07 -10.85
C GLU A 301 -34.13 -10.55 -9.61
N PHE A 302 -34.44 -11.44 -8.65
CA PHE A 302 -35.00 -11.06 -7.35
C PHE A 302 -34.00 -10.22 -6.53
N LEU A 303 -32.76 -10.69 -6.38
CA LEU A 303 -31.74 -10.00 -5.59
C LEU A 303 -31.25 -8.68 -6.21
N LEU A 304 -31.24 -8.57 -7.54
CA LEU A 304 -30.88 -7.33 -8.25
C LEU A 304 -31.82 -6.17 -7.90
N LYS A 305 -33.10 -6.45 -7.62
CA LYS A 305 -34.09 -5.45 -7.13
C LYS A 305 -33.79 -4.95 -5.71
N HIS A 306 -32.93 -5.65 -4.98
CA HIS A 306 -32.43 -5.29 -3.64
C HIS A 306 -30.96 -4.85 -3.66
N ASP A 307 -30.44 -4.44 -4.83
CA ASP A 307 -29.04 -4.04 -5.07
C ASP A 307 -28.02 -5.13 -4.73
N CYS A 308 -28.42 -6.40 -4.82
CA CYS A 308 -27.62 -7.57 -4.45
C CYS A 308 -27.31 -8.46 -5.65
N ILE A 309 -26.11 -9.04 -5.68
CA ILE A 309 -25.65 -9.95 -6.72
C ILE A 309 -25.22 -11.27 -6.05
N PRO A 310 -25.95 -12.38 -6.26
CA PRO A 310 -25.60 -13.67 -5.69
C PRO A 310 -24.36 -14.27 -6.36
N VAL A 311 -23.47 -14.84 -5.55
CA VAL A 311 -22.40 -15.72 -6.00
C VAL A 311 -22.79 -17.16 -5.65
N PHE A 312 -23.23 -17.92 -6.64
CA PHE A 312 -23.56 -19.35 -6.47
C PHE A 312 -22.26 -20.17 -6.40
N ILE A 313 -22.13 -20.97 -5.34
CA ILE A 313 -20.90 -21.70 -5.01
C ILE A 313 -21.32 -23.10 -4.51
N PRO A 314 -20.72 -24.20 -5.02
CA PRO A 314 -21.00 -25.54 -4.50
C PRO A 314 -20.74 -25.63 -2.99
N GLN A 315 -21.71 -26.15 -2.23
CA GLN A 315 -21.65 -26.15 -0.76
C GLN A 315 -20.44 -26.91 -0.22
N THR A 316 -19.97 -27.93 -0.95
CA THR A 316 -18.73 -28.67 -0.66
C THR A 316 -17.48 -27.78 -0.71
N GLU A 317 -17.31 -26.97 -1.75
CA GLU A 317 -16.20 -26.01 -1.91
C GLU A 317 -16.31 -24.85 -0.91
N MET A 318 -17.54 -24.36 -0.65
CA MET A 318 -17.81 -23.37 0.39
C MET A 318 -17.40 -23.88 1.78
N ASN A 319 -17.83 -25.09 2.16
CA ASN A 319 -17.49 -25.71 3.44
C ASN A 319 -15.97 -25.93 3.59
N LYS A 320 -15.28 -26.39 2.53
CA LYS A 320 -13.81 -26.49 2.51
C LYS A 320 -13.13 -25.12 2.65
N SER A 321 -13.60 -24.09 1.93
CA SER A 321 -13.07 -22.71 2.04
C SER A 321 -13.28 -22.10 3.43
N ILE A 322 -14.44 -22.29 4.05
CA ILE A 322 -14.70 -21.88 5.44
C ILE A 322 -13.78 -22.62 6.41
N LYS A 323 -13.54 -23.93 6.19
CA LYS A 323 -12.61 -24.73 7.00
C LYS A 323 -11.16 -24.27 6.84
N PHE A 324 -10.71 -23.87 5.64
CA PHE A 324 -9.43 -23.18 5.43
C PHE A 324 -9.36 -21.88 6.25
N CYS A 325 -10.37 -21.04 6.08
CA CYS A 325 -10.51 -19.74 6.72
C CYS A 325 -10.51 -19.82 8.26
N LYS A 326 -11.03 -20.90 8.85
CA LYS A 326 -11.02 -21.12 10.31
C LYS A 326 -9.73 -21.81 10.81
N LYS A 327 -9.26 -22.86 10.12
CA LYS A 327 -8.09 -23.67 10.53
C LYS A 327 -6.79 -22.89 10.46
N TYR A 328 -6.58 -22.13 9.39
CA TYR A 328 -5.34 -21.38 9.15
C TYR A 328 -5.53 -19.89 9.36
N MET A 329 -6.35 -19.25 8.54
CA MET A 329 -6.42 -17.78 8.47
C MET A 329 -6.87 -17.16 9.79
N TRP A 330 -8.02 -17.56 10.35
CA TRP A 330 -8.55 -16.96 11.57
C TRP A 330 -7.63 -17.17 12.78
N ASN A 331 -7.06 -18.37 12.93
CA ASN A 331 -6.05 -18.64 13.96
C ASN A 331 -4.81 -17.77 13.78
N LEU A 332 -4.38 -17.51 12.53
CA LEU A 332 -3.25 -16.65 12.22
C LEU A 332 -3.52 -15.16 12.50
N PHE A 333 -4.55 -14.56 11.89
CA PHE A 333 -4.88 -13.14 12.06
C PHE A 333 -5.17 -12.79 13.54
N TYR A 334 -5.73 -13.71 14.33
CA TYR A 334 -6.01 -13.49 15.76
C TYR A 334 -4.97 -14.14 16.71
N ASN A 335 -3.81 -14.58 16.21
CA ASN A 335 -2.70 -15.16 17.00
C ASN A 335 -3.12 -16.34 17.94
N ILE A 336 -4.08 -17.17 17.54
CA ILE A 336 -4.67 -18.24 18.37
C ILE A 336 -4.04 -19.59 18.06
N GLY A 337 -3.47 -20.24 19.08
CA GLY A 337 -3.26 -21.70 19.06
C GLY A 337 -2.36 -22.25 17.95
N LEU A 338 -1.55 -21.39 17.32
CA LEU A 338 -0.67 -21.73 16.19
C LEU A 338 0.41 -22.79 16.54
N TRP A 339 0.66 -23.00 17.83
CA TRP A 339 1.79 -23.77 18.36
C TRP A 339 1.35 -24.88 19.32
N ASP A 340 0.37 -25.70 18.94
CA ASP A 340 0.11 -26.95 19.64
C ASP A 340 1.14 -28.01 19.22
N ILE A 341 2.23 -28.10 19.98
CA ILE A 341 3.36 -29.01 19.75
C ILE A 341 2.88 -30.48 19.66
N THR A 342 1.76 -30.82 20.32
CA THR A 342 1.18 -32.18 20.32
C THR A 342 0.31 -32.50 19.10
N LYS A 343 0.01 -31.50 18.25
CA LYS A 343 -0.93 -31.63 17.11
C LYS A 343 -0.37 -31.06 15.82
N GLN A 344 0.94 -31.19 15.61
CA GLN A 344 1.60 -30.87 14.34
C GLN A 344 0.94 -31.66 13.20
N LYS A 345 0.58 -30.96 12.12
CA LYS A 345 -0.04 -31.52 10.91
C LYS A 345 0.41 -30.72 9.70
N GLU A 346 0.49 -31.39 8.56
CA GLU A 346 0.87 -30.80 7.28
C GLU A 346 -0.12 -29.72 6.80
N PHE A 347 0.34 -28.91 5.84
CA PHE A 347 -0.49 -27.91 5.20
C PHE A 347 -1.48 -28.57 4.22
N ASP A 348 -2.75 -28.21 4.36
CA ASP A 348 -3.88 -28.88 3.73
C ASP A 348 -4.19 -28.22 2.39
N TRP A 349 -3.48 -28.69 1.36
CA TRP A 349 -3.54 -28.13 0.00
C TRP A 349 -4.94 -28.20 -0.62
N ASP A 350 -5.73 -29.22 -0.27
CA ASP A 350 -7.14 -29.36 -0.67
C ASP A 350 -7.98 -28.18 -0.21
N LEU A 351 -7.85 -27.78 1.06
CA LEU A 351 -8.55 -26.63 1.62
C LEU A 351 -8.07 -25.30 0.99
N TRP A 352 -6.79 -25.19 0.64
CA TRP A 352 -6.28 -24.04 -0.13
C TRP A 352 -6.82 -23.98 -1.56
N GLN A 353 -6.91 -25.12 -2.27
CA GLN A 353 -7.51 -25.18 -3.60
C GLN A 353 -8.99 -24.76 -3.57
N SER A 354 -9.76 -25.24 -2.59
CA SER A 354 -11.15 -24.80 -2.40
C SER A 354 -11.28 -23.32 -2.08
N TYR A 355 -10.40 -22.78 -1.24
CA TYR A 355 -10.34 -21.34 -0.98
C TYR A 355 -10.08 -20.53 -2.26
N CYS A 356 -9.12 -20.97 -3.08
CA CYS A 356 -8.84 -20.38 -4.40
C CYS A 356 -10.05 -20.49 -5.35
N LYS A 357 -10.71 -21.66 -5.46
CA LYS A 357 -11.92 -21.86 -6.28
C LYS A 357 -13.03 -20.90 -5.87
N VAL A 358 -13.32 -20.78 -4.57
CA VAL A 358 -14.31 -19.82 -4.05
C VAL A 358 -13.97 -18.39 -4.46
N ASN A 359 -12.72 -17.97 -4.27
CA ASN A 359 -12.26 -16.63 -4.68
C ASN A 359 -12.37 -16.43 -6.21
N MET A 360 -12.15 -17.47 -7.01
CA MET A 360 -12.32 -17.45 -8.47
C MET A 360 -13.79 -17.37 -8.91
N PHE A 361 -14.75 -17.98 -8.18
CA PHE A 361 -16.19 -17.77 -8.41
C PHE A 361 -16.56 -16.30 -8.18
N TYR A 362 -16.18 -15.72 -7.03
CA TYR A 362 -16.40 -14.30 -6.73
C TYR A 362 -15.86 -13.37 -7.82
N ALA A 363 -14.58 -13.53 -8.19
CA ALA A 363 -13.98 -12.73 -9.27
C ALA A 363 -14.67 -12.95 -10.63
N SER A 364 -15.24 -14.13 -10.87
CA SER A 364 -15.97 -14.44 -12.10
C SER A 364 -17.33 -13.76 -12.16
N THR A 365 -18.12 -13.83 -11.10
CA THR A 365 -19.42 -13.13 -11.03
C THR A 365 -19.22 -11.62 -11.13
N VAL A 366 -18.27 -11.02 -10.39
CA VAL A 366 -17.99 -9.58 -10.48
C VAL A 366 -17.59 -9.19 -11.92
N SER A 367 -16.74 -9.98 -12.59
CA SER A 367 -16.30 -9.69 -13.96
C SER A 367 -17.41 -9.68 -15.03
N GLN A 368 -18.62 -10.16 -14.73
CA GLN A 368 -19.77 -10.13 -15.64
C GLN A 368 -20.53 -8.80 -15.62
N TYR A 369 -20.43 -8.03 -14.53
CA TYR A 369 -21.16 -6.76 -14.34
C TYR A 369 -20.27 -5.52 -14.46
N LEU A 370 -18.95 -5.69 -14.52
CA LEU A 370 -17.98 -4.61 -14.34
C LEU A 370 -17.79 -3.74 -15.59
N GLY A 371 -18.14 -2.45 -15.49
CA GLY A 371 -17.84 -1.41 -16.46
C GLY A 371 -16.37 -1.00 -16.49
N ARG A 372 -16.03 0.00 -17.32
CA ARG A 372 -14.63 0.46 -17.51
C ARG A 372 -14.11 1.36 -16.40
N SER A 373 -14.98 2.15 -15.76
CA SER A 373 -14.64 3.10 -14.68
C SER A 373 -15.02 2.58 -13.28
N ASP A 374 -15.85 1.55 -13.21
CA ASP A 374 -16.37 0.94 -11.99
C ASP A 374 -15.29 0.53 -10.97
N PHE A 375 -15.73 0.44 -9.71
CA PHE A 375 -14.92 0.11 -8.56
C PHE A 375 -15.32 -1.23 -7.95
N VAL A 376 -14.34 -2.05 -7.56
CA VAL A 376 -14.56 -3.30 -6.83
C VAL A 376 -13.91 -3.21 -5.47
N TRP A 377 -14.70 -3.30 -4.40
CA TRP A 377 -14.25 -3.20 -3.03
C TRP A 377 -14.36 -4.57 -2.34
N VAL A 378 -13.22 -5.21 -2.07
CA VAL A 378 -13.14 -6.59 -1.57
C VAL A 378 -12.89 -6.62 -0.06
N HIS A 379 -13.75 -7.30 0.68
CA HIS A 379 -13.73 -7.28 2.15
C HIS A 379 -13.24 -8.58 2.80
N ASP A 380 -12.31 -8.39 3.75
CA ASP A 380 -11.86 -9.34 4.77
C ASP A 380 -11.05 -10.55 4.27
N TYR A 381 -10.38 -11.23 5.23
CA TYR A 381 -9.41 -12.31 4.99
C TYR A 381 -9.92 -13.54 4.21
N LYS A 382 -11.22 -13.60 3.90
CA LYS A 382 -11.90 -14.69 3.21
C LYS A 382 -11.81 -14.56 1.68
N LEU A 383 -11.54 -13.34 1.18
CA LEU A 383 -11.59 -12.98 -0.24
C LEU A 383 -10.26 -12.44 -0.78
N LEU A 384 -9.13 -12.74 -0.11
CA LEU A 384 -7.83 -12.16 -0.46
C LEU A 384 -7.25 -12.59 -1.81
N MET A 385 -7.80 -13.64 -2.46
CA MET A 385 -7.39 -14.04 -3.82
C MET A 385 -8.29 -13.45 -4.92
N VAL A 386 -9.41 -12.81 -4.58
CA VAL A 386 -10.28 -12.13 -5.56
C VAL A 386 -9.53 -11.08 -6.38
N PRO A 387 -8.66 -10.21 -5.82
CA PRO A 387 -7.92 -9.22 -6.61
C PRO A 387 -7.06 -9.85 -7.72
N GLN A 388 -6.29 -10.91 -7.42
CA GLN A 388 -5.48 -11.65 -8.40
C GLN A 388 -6.31 -12.35 -9.48
N PHE A 389 -7.48 -12.91 -9.14
CA PHE A 389 -8.35 -13.52 -10.14
C PHE A 389 -9.08 -12.47 -11.00
N LEU A 390 -9.41 -11.32 -10.42
CA LEU A 390 -10.06 -10.22 -11.13
C LEU A 390 -9.08 -9.49 -12.05
N SER A 391 -7.85 -9.20 -11.62
CA SER A 391 -6.81 -8.54 -12.44
C SER A 391 -6.38 -9.36 -13.66
N ARG A 392 -6.59 -10.69 -13.64
CA ARG A 392 -6.42 -11.57 -14.80
C ARG A 392 -7.51 -11.39 -15.86
N LYS A 393 -8.77 -11.18 -15.44
CA LYS A 393 -9.92 -11.01 -16.34
C LYS A 393 -10.06 -9.56 -16.81
N CYS A 394 -10.02 -8.63 -15.86
CA CYS A 394 -10.32 -7.21 -16.03
C CYS A 394 -9.07 -6.41 -15.64
N LYS A 395 -8.09 -6.32 -16.55
CA LYS A 395 -6.79 -5.67 -16.28
C LYS A 395 -6.94 -4.24 -15.73
N THR A 396 -7.90 -3.49 -16.27
CA THR A 396 -8.24 -2.10 -15.92
C THR A 396 -9.19 -1.94 -14.72
N ALA A 397 -9.63 -3.02 -14.07
CA ALA A 397 -10.53 -2.94 -12.92
C ALA A 397 -9.90 -2.12 -11.78
N ASN A 398 -10.66 -1.21 -11.17
CA ASN A 398 -10.22 -0.44 -10.01
C ASN A 398 -10.53 -1.23 -8.74
N ILE A 399 -9.50 -1.72 -8.04
CA ILE A 399 -9.68 -2.72 -6.97
C ILE A 399 -9.25 -2.16 -5.62
N GLY A 400 -10.19 -1.96 -4.71
CA GLY A 400 -9.93 -1.76 -3.29
C GLY A 400 -9.98 -3.08 -2.52
N VAL A 401 -9.11 -3.27 -1.55
CA VAL A 401 -9.19 -4.34 -0.53
C VAL A 401 -9.35 -3.68 0.84
N PHE A 402 -10.18 -4.23 1.72
CA PHE A 402 -10.30 -3.76 3.10
C PHE A 402 -10.22 -4.90 4.12
N MET A 403 -9.29 -4.78 5.06
CA MET A 403 -9.02 -5.78 6.10
C MET A 403 -9.72 -5.45 7.42
N HIS A 404 -10.77 -6.22 7.73
CA HIS A 404 -11.50 -6.14 9.00
C HIS A 404 -10.87 -6.99 10.12
N ALA A 405 -10.19 -8.09 9.77
CA ALA A 405 -9.35 -8.85 10.69
C ALA A 405 -7.97 -8.19 10.94
N LEU A 406 -7.43 -8.45 12.13
CA LEU A 406 -6.13 -7.95 12.60
C LEU A 406 -4.99 -8.54 11.76
N PHE A 407 -4.16 -7.72 11.09
CA PHE A 407 -3.03 -8.27 10.34
C PHE A 407 -1.91 -8.75 11.30
N PRO A 408 -1.43 -10.01 11.18
CA PRO A 408 -0.46 -10.59 12.11
C PRO A 408 0.95 -10.06 11.87
N SER A 409 1.79 -10.08 12.91
CA SER A 409 3.22 -9.81 12.77
C SER A 409 3.90 -10.81 11.84
N TYR A 410 4.95 -10.37 11.13
CA TYR A 410 5.69 -11.19 10.16
C TYR A 410 6.10 -12.55 10.73
N THR A 411 6.55 -12.62 11.99
CA THR A 411 6.98 -13.86 12.65
C THR A 411 5.92 -14.97 12.63
N LEU A 412 4.63 -14.60 12.65
CA LEU A 412 3.51 -15.55 12.53
C LEU A 412 3.06 -15.70 11.07
N PHE A 413 3.07 -14.61 10.30
CA PHE A 413 2.70 -14.65 8.87
C PHE A 413 3.65 -15.51 8.02
N ALA A 414 4.94 -15.55 8.39
CA ALA A 414 5.96 -16.40 7.78
C ALA A 414 5.62 -17.90 7.88
N CYS A 415 4.88 -18.31 8.91
CA CYS A 415 4.48 -19.70 9.13
C CYS A 415 3.41 -20.18 8.13
N LEU A 416 2.74 -19.27 7.42
CA LEU A 416 1.74 -19.65 6.41
C LEU A 416 2.45 -20.11 5.13
N ALA A 417 2.12 -21.32 4.67
CA ALA A 417 2.72 -21.93 3.47
C ALA A 417 2.42 -21.18 2.17
N VAL A 418 1.31 -20.41 2.16
CA VAL A 418 0.78 -19.64 1.01
C VAL A 418 0.87 -18.12 1.23
N ARG A 419 1.80 -17.70 2.08
CA ARG A 419 2.04 -16.29 2.46
C ARG A 419 2.37 -15.38 1.27
N GLU A 420 3.09 -15.91 0.28
CA GLU A 420 3.55 -15.13 -0.87
C GLU A 420 2.39 -14.84 -1.82
N GLU A 421 1.60 -15.88 -2.13
CA GLU A 421 0.43 -15.82 -2.99
C GLU A 421 -0.62 -14.83 -2.45
N ILE A 422 -0.84 -14.82 -1.13
CA ILE A 422 -1.76 -13.89 -0.47
C ILE A 422 -1.25 -12.44 -0.56
N LEU A 423 0.04 -12.18 -0.28
CA LEU A 423 0.59 -10.82 -0.41
C LEU A 423 0.59 -10.35 -1.87
N ARG A 424 0.98 -11.21 -2.82
CA ARG A 424 0.95 -10.89 -4.26
C ARG A 424 -0.45 -10.58 -4.74
N SER A 425 -1.47 -11.30 -4.27
CA SER A 425 -2.85 -10.98 -4.59
C SER A 425 -3.32 -9.69 -3.93
N MET A 426 -3.02 -9.44 -2.66
CA MET A 426 -3.34 -8.15 -2.02
C MET A 426 -2.72 -6.97 -2.80
N LEU A 427 -1.48 -7.10 -3.27
CA LEU A 427 -0.80 -6.13 -4.12
C LEU A 427 -1.27 -6.09 -5.59
N CYS A 428 -2.25 -6.92 -5.99
CA CYS A 428 -2.97 -6.71 -7.25
C CYS A 428 -4.00 -5.57 -7.13
N ALA A 429 -4.43 -5.24 -5.90
CA ALA A 429 -5.27 -4.08 -5.61
C ALA A 429 -4.57 -2.75 -5.93
N ASP A 430 -5.36 -1.68 -5.99
CA ASP A 430 -4.94 -0.29 -6.14
C ASP A 430 -4.88 0.42 -4.77
N LEU A 431 -5.84 0.11 -3.89
CA LEU A 431 -5.90 0.60 -2.51
C LEU A 431 -6.09 -0.55 -1.51
N ILE A 432 -5.38 -0.54 -0.38
CA ILE A 432 -5.55 -1.50 0.72
C ILE A 432 -5.85 -0.76 2.03
N GLY A 433 -7.04 -1.00 2.58
CA GLY A 433 -7.53 -0.42 3.83
C GLY A 433 -7.29 -1.30 5.05
N PHE A 434 -6.90 -0.68 6.17
CA PHE A 434 -6.80 -1.29 7.49
C PHE A 434 -7.45 -0.38 8.54
N HIS A 435 -7.96 -0.94 9.63
CA HIS A 435 -8.54 -0.15 10.72
C HIS A 435 -7.53 0.76 11.45
N PHE A 436 -6.32 0.26 11.74
CA PHE A 436 -5.31 1.01 12.49
C PHE A 436 -3.92 0.78 11.92
N PHE A 437 -3.04 1.78 12.12
CA PHE A 437 -1.65 1.75 11.65
C PHE A 437 -0.85 0.53 12.15
N GLU A 438 -1.17 -0.01 13.33
CA GLU A 438 -0.52 -1.21 13.87
C GLU A 438 -0.62 -2.41 12.91
N PHE A 439 -1.77 -2.60 12.26
CA PHE A 439 -2.02 -3.71 11.34
C PHE A 439 -1.46 -3.40 9.94
N ALA A 440 -1.59 -2.16 9.48
CA ALA A 440 -0.95 -1.70 8.24
C ALA A 440 0.57 -1.89 8.31
N ARG A 441 1.22 -1.50 9.41
CA ARG A 441 2.65 -1.73 9.68
C ARG A 441 3.03 -3.20 9.60
N HIS A 442 2.22 -4.11 10.13
CA HIS A 442 2.49 -5.55 10.05
C HIS A 442 2.36 -6.11 8.62
N PHE A 443 1.43 -5.59 7.82
CA PHE A 443 1.37 -5.88 6.38
C PHE A 443 2.61 -5.33 5.65
N LEU A 444 3.00 -4.07 5.90
CA LEU A 444 4.17 -3.43 5.31
C LEU A 444 5.48 -4.18 5.61
N THR A 445 5.73 -4.56 6.87
CA THR A 445 6.88 -5.43 7.25
C THR A 445 6.81 -6.79 6.56
N SER A 446 5.62 -7.34 6.31
CA SER A 446 5.45 -8.62 5.61
C SER A 446 5.72 -8.49 4.11
N CYS A 447 5.26 -7.43 3.44
CA CYS A 447 5.66 -7.10 2.07
C CYS A 447 7.18 -6.90 1.94
N LYS A 448 7.80 -6.22 2.91
CA LYS A 448 9.25 -6.05 2.98
C LYS A 448 9.98 -7.38 3.09
N ARG A 449 9.76 -8.15 4.15
CA ARG A 449 10.51 -9.40 4.41
C ARG A 449 10.15 -10.58 3.48
N VAL A 450 8.94 -10.65 2.92
CA VAL A 450 8.53 -11.76 2.02
C VAL A 450 8.79 -11.44 0.54
N LEU A 451 8.61 -10.20 0.11
CA LEU A 451 8.68 -9.82 -1.31
C LEU A 451 9.84 -8.86 -1.64
N GLY A 452 10.57 -8.36 -0.63
CA GLY A 452 11.65 -7.40 -0.80
C GLY A 452 11.17 -6.05 -1.33
N LEU A 453 9.96 -5.61 -0.94
CA LEU A 453 9.35 -4.36 -1.33
C LEU A 453 9.52 -3.31 -0.22
N GLU A 454 10.01 -2.13 -0.56
CA GLU A 454 9.99 -0.98 0.35
C GLU A 454 8.68 -0.19 0.18
N TYR A 455 8.33 0.61 1.19
CA TYR A 455 7.18 1.49 1.17
C TYR A 455 7.64 2.93 1.43
N ASN A 456 6.95 3.87 0.79
CA ASN A 456 7.29 5.29 0.85
C ASN A 456 6.11 6.07 1.46
N PHE A 457 6.42 7.21 2.07
CA PHE A 457 5.43 8.23 2.42
C PHE A 457 5.39 9.26 1.29
N SER A 458 4.21 9.45 0.70
CA SER A 458 3.96 10.46 -0.32
C SER A 458 3.55 11.79 0.32
N THR A 459 3.67 12.89 -0.43
CA THR A 459 3.15 14.20 -0.01
C THR A 459 1.65 14.09 0.30
N GLY A 460 1.22 14.74 1.39
CA GLY A 460 -0.11 14.51 1.99
C GLY A 460 -0.16 13.42 3.07
N GLY A 461 0.94 12.68 3.28
CA GLY A 461 1.07 11.67 4.35
C GLY A 461 0.55 10.28 4.00
N THR A 462 0.11 10.06 2.76
CA THR A 462 -0.38 8.77 2.27
C THR A 462 0.77 7.77 2.13
N ILE A 463 0.54 6.51 2.48
CA ILE A 463 1.55 5.43 2.37
C ILE A 463 1.36 4.72 1.02
N GLY A 464 2.45 4.50 0.28
CA GLY A 464 2.45 3.75 -0.98
C GLY A 464 3.52 2.65 -1.00
N ILE A 465 3.20 1.52 -1.65
CA ILE A 465 4.15 0.45 -1.97
C ILE A 465 4.38 0.45 -3.47
N GLU A 466 5.63 0.59 -3.92
CA GLU A 466 5.96 0.41 -5.34
C GLU A 466 5.94 -1.08 -5.69
N TYR A 467 5.06 -1.47 -6.62
CA TYR A 467 4.92 -2.85 -7.07
C TYR A 467 4.83 -2.90 -8.60
N ASN A 468 5.93 -3.30 -9.24
CA ASN A 468 6.03 -3.56 -10.69
C ASN A 468 5.55 -2.39 -11.58
N GLY A 469 5.89 -1.15 -11.22
CA GLY A 469 5.48 0.06 -11.97
C GLY A 469 4.13 0.65 -11.56
N ARG A 470 3.50 0.11 -10.51
CA ARG A 470 2.33 0.70 -9.83
C ARG A 470 2.73 1.22 -8.45
N GLN A 471 1.99 2.21 -7.95
CA GLN A 471 1.91 2.46 -6.51
C GLN A 471 0.64 1.79 -6.01
N VAL A 472 0.77 0.93 -4.98
CA VAL A 472 -0.36 0.35 -4.24
C VAL A 472 -0.52 1.16 -2.97
N MET A 473 -1.62 1.90 -2.86
CA MET A 473 -1.84 2.85 -1.77
C MET A 473 -2.37 2.13 -0.54
N ILE A 474 -1.99 2.60 0.66
CA ILE A 474 -2.37 2.01 1.95
C ILE A 474 -3.08 3.07 2.80
N ARG A 475 -4.33 2.80 3.21
CA ARG A 475 -5.19 3.72 3.97
C ARG A 475 -5.50 3.15 5.35
N MET A 476 -5.39 3.99 6.38
CA MET A 476 -5.93 3.71 7.70
C MET A 476 -7.29 4.39 7.84
N SER A 477 -8.36 3.62 8.00
CA SER A 477 -9.72 4.13 8.27
C SER A 477 -10.61 3.04 8.87
N HIS A 478 -11.65 3.42 9.63
CA HIS A 478 -12.49 2.46 10.34
C HIS A 478 -13.98 2.78 10.24
N ALA A 479 -14.80 1.73 10.19
CA ALA A 479 -16.25 1.85 10.18
C ALA A 479 -16.76 2.20 11.58
N ASN A 480 -17.45 3.33 11.70
CA ASN A 480 -18.06 3.81 12.94
C ASN A 480 -19.55 3.40 13.03
N VAL A 481 -20.23 3.88 14.07
CA VAL A 481 -21.70 3.82 14.17
C VAL A 481 -22.34 4.85 13.23
N GLN A 482 -23.60 4.61 12.84
CA GLN A 482 -24.44 5.66 12.26
C GLN A 482 -25.31 6.27 13.35
N ALA A 483 -25.07 7.53 13.70
CA ALA A 483 -25.76 8.25 14.77
C ALA A 483 -27.29 8.24 14.59
N ASP A 484 -27.80 8.46 13.37
CA ASP A 484 -29.24 8.49 13.08
C ASP A 484 -29.92 7.13 13.31
N LEU A 485 -29.29 6.03 12.86
CA LEU A 485 -29.87 4.69 13.01
C LEU A 485 -29.92 4.29 14.49
N LEU A 486 -28.92 4.68 15.29
CA LEU A 486 -28.98 4.52 16.74
C LEU A 486 -30.08 5.39 17.36
N ARG A 487 -30.23 6.65 16.92
CA ARG A 487 -31.29 7.57 17.39
C ARG A 487 -32.70 7.04 17.10
N GLN A 488 -32.91 6.42 15.93
CA GLN A 488 -34.16 5.74 15.59
C GLN A 488 -34.39 4.49 16.47
N ARG A 489 -33.36 3.67 16.68
CA ARG A 489 -33.43 2.45 17.50
C ARG A 489 -33.66 2.70 19.00
N ILE A 490 -33.45 3.93 19.49
CA ILE A 490 -33.74 4.34 20.88
C ILE A 490 -34.87 5.38 20.96
N SER A 491 -35.68 5.54 19.90
CA SER A 491 -36.74 6.55 19.90
C SER A 491 -37.83 6.22 20.93
N PRO A 492 -38.58 7.22 21.42
CA PRO A 492 -39.74 7.02 22.31
C PRO A 492 -40.87 6.16 21.71
N GLU A 493 -40.82 5.85 20.42
CA GLU A 493 -41.83 5.06 19.70
C GLU A 493 -41.50 3.56 19.69
N THR A 494 -40.28 3.19 20.09
CA THR A 494 -39.82 1.78 20.22
C THR A 494 -40.09 1.25 21.62
N ASN A 495 -40.04 -0.08 21.82
CA ASN A 495 -40.16 -0.66 23.17
C ASN A 495 -38.93 -0.37 24.06
N VAL A 496 -37.84 0.12 23.47
CA VAL A 496 -36.51 0.21 24.09
C VAL A 496 -36.47 1.07 25.37
N PRO A 497 -37.11 2.26 25.45
CA PRO A 497 -37.11 3.06 26.68
C PRO A 497 -37.93 2.44 27.81
N GLU A 498 -39.03 1.76 27.51
CA GLU A 498 -39.88 1.08 28.50
C GLU A 498 -39.20 -0.19 29.01
N LEU A 499 -38.56 -0.99 28.15
CA LEU A 499 -37.70 -2.10 28.57
C LEU A 499 -36.53 -1.64 29.44
N ALA A 500 -35.93 -0.48 29.14
CA ALA A 500 -34.86 0.11 29.95
C ALA A 500 -35.36 0.55 31.34
N LYS A 501 -36.56 1.16 31.40
CA LYS A 501 -37.24 1.53 32.64
C LYS A 501 -37.53 0.28 33.49
N GLN A 502 -38.15 -0.74 32.92
CA GLN A 502 -38.43 -2.01 33.60
C GLN A 502 -37.16 -2.68 34.15
N LEU A 503 -36.03 -2.57 33.44
CA LEU A 503 -34.74 -3.11 33.91
C LEU A 503 -34.19 -2.33 35.12
N LYS A 504 -34.35 -1.00 35.18
CA LYS A 504 -34.02 -0.19 36.37
C LYS A 504 -35.01 -0.42 37.52
N GLU A 505 -36.31 -0.53 37.24
CA GLU A 505 -37.35 -0.79 38.26
C GLU A 505 -37.22 -2.18 38.90
N LYS A 506 -36.75 -3.18 38.14
CA LYS A 506 -36.44 -4.52 38.66
C LYS A 506 -35.20 -4.56 39.56
N TRP A 507 -34.25 -3.63 39.38
CA TRP A 507 -32.98 -3.58 40.11
C TRP A 507 -32.69 -2.16 40.66
N PRO A 508 -33.55 -1.64 41.55
CA PRO A 508 -33.41 -0.28 42.07
C PRO A 508 -32.13 -0.15 42.91
N ASN A 509 -31.52 1.03 42.87
CA ASN A 509 -30.29 1.38 43.59
C ASN A 509 -29.08 0.45 43.31
N ARG A 510 -29.10 -0.30 42.19
CA ARG A 510 -27.94 -1.05 41.69
C ARG A 510 -27.14 -0.25 40.66
N PHE A 511 -25.82 -0.34 40.74
CA PHE A 511 -24.88 0.07 39.69
C PHE A 511 -24.82 -1.06 38.64
N ILE A 512 -25.33 -0.79 37.44
CA ILE A 512 -25.51 -1.81 36.40
C ILE A 512 -24.36 -1.74 35.40
N VAL A 513 -23.52 -2.78 35.38
CA VAL A 513 -22.49 -3.00 34.37
C VAL A 513 -23.09 -3.82 33.23
N SER A 514 -23.30 -3.17 32.09
CA SER A 514 -23.69 -3.84 30.85
C SER A 514 -22.50 -4.48 30.14
N SER A 515 -22.75 -5.64 29.53
CA SER A 515 -21.78 -6.31 28.68
C SER A 515 -22.48 -7.02 27.53
N VAL A 516 -22.03 -6.78 26.30
CA VAL A 516 -22.60 -7.40 25.09
C VAL A 516 -21.45 -7.93 24.26
N ASP A 517 -21.33 -9.26 24.18
CA ASP A 517 -20.20 -9.94 23.58
C ASP A 517 -20.68 -10.98 22.56
N ARG A 518 -19.86 -11.24 21.53
CA ARG A 518 -20.07 -12.40 20.64
C ARG A 518 -19.57 -13.66 21.32
N ASP A 519 -20.22 -14.81 21.07
CA ASP A 519 -19.69 -16.10 21.51
C ASP A 519 -18.44 -16.49 20.71
N VAL A 520 -17.29 -16.05 21.20
CA VAL A 520 -15.96 -16.27 20.64
C VAL A 520 -14.99 -16.39 21.81
N ARG A 521 -14.07 -17.36 21.77
CA ARG A 521 -13.03 -17.57 22.79
C ARG A 521 -12.21 -16.29 23.12
N LEU A 522 -12.14 -15.35 22.17
CA LEU A 522 -11.45 -14.06 22.31
C LEU A 522 -12.20 -13.02 23.15
N SER A 523 -13.50 -13.17 23.41
CA SER A 523 -14.30 -12.17 24.15
C SER A 523 -13.95 -12.09 25.65
N GLY A 524 -13.11 -13.00 26.16
CA GLY A 524 -12.58 -12.91 27.52
C GLY A 524 -13.59 -13.18 28.65
N LEU A 525 -14.79 -13.65 28.33
CA LEU A 525 -15.91 -13.85 29.27
C LEU A 525 -15.54 -14.59 30.57
N LEU A 526 -14.73 -15.66 30.47
CA LEU A 526 -14.27 -16.42 31.64
C LEU A 526 -13.28 -15.64 32.53
N LEU A 527 -12.55 -14.67 31.98
CA LEU A 527 -11.71 -13.74 32.76
C LEU A 527 -12.58 -12.67 33.41
N LYS A 528 -13.54 -12.10 32.67
CA LYS A 528 -14.54 -11.12 33.15
C LYS A 528 -15.25 -11.62 34.41
N PHE A 529 -15.82 -12.83 34.35
CA PHE A 529 -16.57 -13.41 35.47
C PHE A 529 -15.66 -13.75 36.67
N LYS A 530 -14.44 -14.24 36.43
CA LYS A 530 -13.46 -14.50 37.51
C LYS A 530 -12.97 -13.21 38.18
N ALA A 531 -12.77 -12.14 37.41
CA ALA A 531 -12.43 -10.82 37.95
C ALA A 531 -13.59 -10.24 38.76
N PHE A 532 -14.82 -10.37 38.27
CA PHE A 532 -16.02 -9.91 38.97
C PHE A 532 -16.27 -10.69 40.28
N ARG A 533 -16.05 -12.01 40.29
CA ARG A 533 -16.06 -12.83 41.52
C ARG A 533 -15.05 -12.31 42.55
N LYS A 534 -13.79 -12.09 42.13
CA LYS A 534 -12.75 -11.52 43.00
C LYS A 534 -13.03 -10.07 43.43
N PHE A 535 -13.66 -9.26 42.60
CA PHE A 535 -14.12 -7.91 42.97
C PHE A 535 -15.10 -7.98 44.15
N LEU A 536 -16.11 -8.84 44.08
CA LEU A 536 -17.06 -9.06 45.18
C LEU A 536 -16.41 -9.66 46.44
N GLN A 537 -15.37 -10.50 46.30
CA GLN A 537 -14.56 -10.97 47.43
C GLN A 537 -13.81 -9.82 48.11
N ASN A 538 -13.04 -9.04 47.36
CA ASN A 538 -12.13 -8.00 47.87
C ASN A 538 -12.81 -6.69 48.28
N TYR A 539 -13.97 -6.35 47.73
CA TYR A 539 -14.66 -5.07 47.97
C TYR A 539 -16.06 -5.29 48.60
N PRO A 540 -16.16 -5.54 49.92
CA PRO A 540 -17.42 -5.80 50.59
C PRO A 540 -18.49 -4.70 50.42
N TYR A 541 -18.07 -3.44 50.23
CA TYR A 541 -18.99 -2.31 50.07
C TYR A 541 -19.85 -2.38 48.79
N ALA A 542 -19.38 -3.12 47.77
CA ALA A 542 -20.02 -3.27 46.46
C ALA A 542 -20.99 -4.46 46.40
N ARG A 543 -20.89 -5.41 47.36
CA ARG A 543 -21.87 -6.49 47.55
C ARG A 543 -23.26 -5.89 47.75
N ASN A 544 -24.28 -6.52 47.19
CA ASN A 544 -25.66 -6.02 47.12
C ASN A 544 -25.84 -4.64 46.42
N LYS A 545 -24.79 -4.05 45.79
CA LYS A 545 -24.87 -2.78 45.05
C LYS A 545 -24.53 -2.89 43.57
N ILE A 546 -23.57 -3.71 43.17
CA ILE A 546 -23.23 -3.91 41.75
C ILE A 546 -24.06 -5.05 41.12
N LEU A 547 -24.35 -4.94 39.82
CA LEU A 547 -24.99 -5.97 38.99
C LEU A 547 -24.29 -6.04 37.62
N LEU A 548 -23.74 -7.20 37.26
CA LEU A 548 -23.21 -7.48 35.92
C LEU A 548 -24.29 -8.13 35.06
N VAL A 549 -24.65 -7.49 33.95
CA VAL A 549 -25.58 -8.05 32.95
C VAL A 549 -24.81 -8.41 31.70
N GLN A 550 -24.54 -9.70 31.53
CA GLN A 550 -23.83 -10.28 30.40
C GLN A 550 -24.81 -10.82 29.36
N TYR A 551 -24.77 -10.22 28.18
CA TYR A 551 -25.47 -10.70 26.99
C TYR A 551 -24.47 -11.38 26.04
N ILE A 552 -24.80 -12.58 25.58
CA ILE A 552 -24.01 -13.36 24.61
C ILE A 552 -24.77 -13.46 23.30
N CYS A 553 -24.24 -12.86 22.24
CA CYS A 553 -24.73 -13.03 20.88
C CYS A 553 -24.03 -14.25 20.24
N SER A 554 -24.71 -15.39 20.21
CA SER A 554 -24.25 -16.55 19.43
C SER A 554 -24.37 -16.24 17.94
N LEU A 555 -23.43 -16.70 17.11
CA LEU A 555 -23.50 -16.52 15.66
C LEU A 555 -23.76 -17.84 14.95
N ASP A 556 -24.82 -17.83 14.13
CA ASP A 556 -25.23 -18.97 13.33
C ASP A 556 -24.19 -19.31 12.25
N THR A 557 -23.35 -20.27 12.58
CA THR A 557 -22.25 -20.78 11.76
C THR A 557 -22.19 -22.30 11.92
N LEU A 558 -21.91 -23.00 10.81
CA LEU A 558 -22.14 -24.43 10.57
C LEU A 558 -21.30 -25.43 11.40
N TRP A 559 -20.80 -25.02 12.58
CA TRP A 559 -20.09 -25.89 13.51
C TRP A 559 -20.65 -25.71 14.92
N GLN A 560 -21.33 -26.74 15.40
CA GLN A 560 -21.69 -26.91 16.81
C GLN A 560 -20.41 -26.99 17.64
N THR A 561 -19.92 -25.86 18.13
CA THR A 561 -18.80 -25.82 19.08
C THR A 561 -19.15 -24.80 20.15
N TYR A 562 -19.00 -25.21 21.41
CA TYR A 562 -19.11 -24.39 22.63
C TYR A 562 -20.48 -24.18 23.30
N SER A 563 -21.37 -25.17 23.25
CA SER A 563 -22.30 -25.37 24.38
C SER A 563 -21.53 -25.44 25.71
N GLU A 564 -20.40 -26.15 25.75
CA GLU A 564 -19.49 -26.22 26.91
C GLU A 564 -19.06 -24.85 27.48
N ALA A 565 -18.79 -23.84 26.64
CA ALA A 565 -18.31 -22.55 27.14
C ALA A 565 -19.47 -21.75 27.74
N GLN A 566 -20.64 -21.78 27.09
CA GLN A 566 -21.87 -21.18 27.61
C GLN A 566 -22.29 -21.86 28.92
N VAL A 567 -22.27 -23.20 28.99
CA VAL A 567 -22.54 -23.98 30.22
C VAL A 567 -21.57 -23.61 31.35
N LYS A 568 -20.27 -23.51 31.08
CA LYS A 568 -19.27 -23.09 32.07
C LYS A 568 -19.45 -21.63 32.53
N LEU A 569 -20.01 -20.76 31.69
CA LEU A 569 -20.39 -19.39 32.07
C LEU A 569 -21.70 -19.35 32.86
N SER A 570 -22.69 -20.17 32.53
CA SER A 570 -23.94 -20.32 33.29
C SER A 570 -23.69 -20.83 34.70
N HIS A 571 -22.90 -21.89 34.86
CA HIS A 571 -22.48 -22.37 36.18
C HIS A 571 -21.68 -21.30 36.92
N LEU A 572 -20.71 -20.63 36.28
CA LEU A 572 -19.94 -19.57 36.95
C LEU A 572 -20.82 -18.35 37.33
N ALA A 573 -21.94 -18.09 36.66
CA ALA A 573 -22.92 -17.09 37.11
C ALA A 573 -23.73 -17.59 38.32
N GLN A 574 -24.13 -18.86 38.34
CA GLN A 574 -24.80 -19.51 39.48
C GLN A 574 -23.89 -19.51 40.72
N ASP A 575 -22.66 -20.04 40.61
CA ASP A 575 -21.59 -19.99 41.61
C ASP A 575 -21.48 -18.61 42.30
N ILE A 576 -21.45 -17.53 41.51
CA ILE A 576 -21.26 -16.16 42.02
C ILE A 576 -22.53 -15.68 42.74
N ASN A 577 -23.71 -15.94 42.19
CA ASN A 577 -24.98 -15.57 42.83
C ASN A 577 -25.22 -16.34 44.14
N GLU A 578 -24.79 -17.60 44.19
CA GLU A 578 -24.86 -18.47 45.36
C GLU A 578 -23.83 -18.07 46.44
N GLU A 579 -22.56 -17.82 46.08
CA GLU A 579 -21.48 -17.41 47.02
C GLU A 579 -21.81 -16.11 47.77
N PHE A 580 -22.46 -15.14 47.12
CA PHE A 580 -22.83 -13.86 47.72
C PHE A 580 -24.31 -13.77 48.14
N HIS A 581 -25.06 -14.88 48.04
CA HIS A 581 -26.47 -15.00 48.40
C HIS A 581 -27.38 -13.91 47.79
N ASN A 582 -27.04 -13.40 46.61
CA ASN A 582 -27.78 -12.34 45.92
C ASN A 582 -27.51 -12.37 44.41
N VAL A 583 -28.45 -11.87 43.61
CA VAL A 583 -28.24 -11.73 42.17
C VAL A 583 -27.22 -10.62 41.92
N HIS A 584 -26.08 -11.04 41.38
CA HIS A 584 -24.91 -10.24 41.05
C HIS A 584 -24.48 -10.41 39.59
N VAL A 585 -24.74 -11.57 38.98
CA VAL A 585 -24.54 -11.83 37.54
C VAL A 585 -25.86 -12.28 36.92
N LEU A 586 -26.30 -11.58 35.86
CA LEU A 586 -27.36 -12.00 34.96
C LEU A 586 -26.76 -12.36 33.61
N LEU A 587 -27.01 -13.60 33.15
CA LEU A 587 -26.58 -14.09 31.85
C LEU A 587 -27.79 -14.29 30.94
N LYS A 588 -27.74 -13.72 29.73
CA LYS A 588 -28.71 -14.00 28.65
C LYS A 588 -27.99 -14.36 27.37
N VAL A 589 -28.41 -15.45 26.74
CA VAL A 589 -27.94 -15.87 25.41
C VAL A 589 -28.97 -15.41 24.37
N ASN A 590 -28.49 -14.93 23.23
CA ASN A 590 -29.25 -14.45 22.08
C ASN A 590 -30.35 -13.42 22.44
N PRO A 591 -29.99 -12.26 23.03
CA PRO A 591 -30.93 -11.15 23.20
C PRO A 591 -31.39 -10.62 21.84
N ASN A 592 -32.56 -9.99 21.81
CA ASN A 592 -33.00 -9.26 20.62
C ASN A 592 -32.33 -7.85 20.54
N SER A 593 -32.56 -7.13 19.44
CA SER A 593 -31.99 -5.79 19.23
C SER A 593 -32.48 -4.76 20.24
N GLU A 594 -33.77 -4.79 20.59
CA GLU A 594 -34.38 -3.85 21.54
C GLU A 594 -33.81 -4.03 22.95
N GLU A 595 -33.69 -5.27 23.41
CA GLU A 595 -33.12 -5.63 24.72
C GLU A 595 -31.67 -5.16 24.87
N LYS A 596 -30.86 -5.28 23.80
CA LYS A 596 -29.48 -4.78 23.77
C LYS A 596 -29.43 -3.27 24.03
N TYR A 597 -30.21 -2.49 23.30
CA TYR A 597 -30.22 -1.04 23.47
C TYR A 597 -30.92 -0.60 24.77
N ALA A 598 -31.90 -1.37 25.25
CA ALA A 598 -32.55 -1.14 26.54
C ALA A 598 -31.56 -1.32 27.70
N LEU A 599 -30.73 -2.37 27.64
CA LEU A 599 -29.62 -2.56 28.56
C LEU A 599 -28.62 -1.39 28.51
N PHE A 600 -28.25 -0.90 27.33
CA PHE A 600 -27.34 0.24 27.18
C PHE A 600 -27.92 1.56 27.73
N LEU A 601 -29.22 1.80 27.59
CA LEU A 601 -29.88 2.96 28.23
C LEU A 601 -29.89 2.84 29.76
N ALA A 602 -30.19 1.64 30.28
CA ALA A 602 -30.34 1.35 31.69
C ALA A 602 -29.02 1.19 32.47
N SER A 603 -27.89 0.93 31.79
CA SER A 603 -26.61 0.67 32.44
C SER A 603 -25.79 1.93 32.75
N ASP A 604 -25.05 1.84 33.84
CA ASP A 604 -24.23 2.94 34.38
C ASP A 604 -22.76 2.80 33.93
N CYS A 605 -22.36 1.59 33.53
CA CYS A 605 -21.09 1.29 32.87
C CYS A 605 -21.26 0.24 31.76
N PHE A 606 -20.37 0.23 30.77
CA PHE A 606 -20.16 -0.84 29.79
C PHE A 606 -18.81 -1.54 30.02
N MET A 607 -18.70 -2.84 29.68
CA MET A 607 -17.49 -3.64 29.96
C MET A 607 -17.09 -4.61 28.83
N ASP A 608 -16.10 -4.21 28.01
CA ASP A 608 -15.45 -5.06 27.01
C ASP A 608 -14.11 -5.61 27.55
N THR A 609 -14.02 -6.91 27.81
CA THR A 609 -12.77 -7.59 28.24
C THR A 609 -12.14 -8.44 27.13
N CYS A 610 -12.35 -8.12 25.85
CA CYS A 610 -11.85 -8.96 24.77
C CYS A 610 -10.32 -9.13 24.86
N ILE A 611 -9.87 -10.37 24.93
CA ILE A 611 -8.46 -10.77 24.96
C ILE A 611 -7.73 -10.29 23.69
N ARG A 612 -8.44 -10.27 22.56
CA ARG A 612 -7.95 -9.75 21.28
C ARG A 612 -9.14 -9.42 20.38
N GLY A 613 -9.60 -8.18 20.41
CA GLY A 613 -10.71 -7.71 19.60
C GLY A 613 -10.27 -7.35 18.18
N GLY A 614 -11.09 -7.70 17.18
CA GLY A 614 -11.14 -6.92 15.93
C GLY A 614 -11.87 -5.60 16.19
N ILE A 615 -12.56 -5.05 15.18
CA ILE A 615 -13.56 -4.02 15.48
C ILE A 615 -14.65 -4.57 16.43
N ASN A 616 -14.88 -3.84 17.51
CA ASN A 616 -16.00 -3.99 18.43
C ASN A 616 -16.69 -2.62 18.60
N ILE A 617 -17.80 -2.43 17.89
CA ILE A 617 -18.51 -1.14 17.84
C ILE A 617 -19.34 -0.89 19.13
N GLY A 618 -19.56 -1.92 19.96
CA GLY A 618 -20.46 -1.86 21.12
C GLY A 618 -20.16 -0.74 22.13
N ALA A 619 -18.89 -0.37 22.31
CA ALA A 619 -18.51 0.76 23.16
C ALA A 619 -18.96 2.12 22.59
N LEU A 620 -18.86 2.32 21.27
CA LEU A 620 -19.34 3.52 20.59
C LEU A 620 -20.88 3.59 20.63
N GLU A 621 -21.55 2.45 20.43
CA GLU A 621 -23.01 2.36 20.56
C GLU A 621 -23.47 2.75 21.97
N TYR A 622 -22.84 2.18 23.02
CA TYR A 622 -23.17 2.49 24.41
C TYR A 622 -23.02 3.99 24.71
N VAL A 623 -21.84 4.58 24.44
CA VAL A 623 -21.56 6.00 24.69
C VAL A 623 -22.56 6.90 23.95
N TYR A 624 -22.94 6.55 22.72
CA TYR A 624 -23.96 7.29 21.97
C TYR A 624 -25.36 7.17 22.59
N THR A 625 -25.82 5.97 22.98
CA THR A 625 -27.15 5.81 23.62
C THR A 625 -27.27 6.58 24.94
N ARG A 626 -26.13 6.85 25.60
CA ARG A 626 -26.05 7.63 26.83
C ARG A 626 -25.82 9.14 26.59
N LYS A 627 -25.96 9.66 25.36
CA LYS A 627 -25.79 11.08 25.03
C LYS A 627 -26.50 12.00 26.02
N GLY A 628 -25.76 12.96 26.57
CA GLY A 628 -26.24 13.90 27.59
C GLY A 628 -26.24 13.38 29.04
N LYS A 629 -25.83 12.14 29.27
CA LYS A 629 -25.69 11.51 30.60
C LYS A 629 -24.25 10.99 30.79
N PRO A 630 -23.81 10.73 32.03
CA PRO A 630 -22.56 10.01 32.29
C PRO A 630 -22.59 8.60 31.67
N ALA A 631 -21.47 8.19 31.06
CA ALA A 631 -21.32 6.91 30.37
C ALA A 631 -19.88 6.38 30.52
N LEU A 632 -19.69 5.43 31.44
CA LEU A 632 -18.38 4.83 31.72
C LEU A 632 -18.17 3.59 30.85
N ALA A 633 -16.98 3.44 30.26
CA ALA A 633 -16.64 2.26 29.48
C ALA A 633 -15.33 1.63 29.98
N ILE A 634 -15.41 0.46 30.61
CA ILE A 634 -14.23 -0.37 30.89
C ILE A 634 -13.91 -1.14 29.61
N ILE A 635 -12.75 -0.88 29.00
CA ILE A 635 -12.38 -1.42 27.69
C ILE A 635 -11.00 -2.05 27.73
N SER A 636 -10.88 -3.28 27.24
CA SER A 636 -9.62 -3.97 26.98
C SER A 636 -8.68 -3.13 26.09
N GLU A 637 -7.42 -2.98 26.49
CA GLU A 637 -6.36 -2.39 25.66
C GLU A 637 -6.16 -3.14 24.31
N PHE A 638 -6.64 -4.37 24.22
CA PHE A 638 -6.66 -5.20 23.01
C PHE A 638 -7.95 -5.07 22.18
N SER A 639 -8.83 -4.11 22.52
CA SER A 639 -10.01 -3.74 21.72
C SER A 639 -9.70 -2.57 20.80
N ALA A 640 -10.23 -2.60 19.57
CA ALA A 640 -10.01 -1.61 18.52
C ALA A 640 -10.12 -0.14 18.98
N PHE A 641 -11.27 0.22 19.56
CA PHE A 641 -11.59 1.62 19.92
C PHE A 641 -11.09 2.03 21.31
N SER A 642 -10.31 1.19 21.99
CA SER A 642 -9.74 1.50 23.31
C SER A 642 -8.93 2.80 23.32
N LYS A 643 -8.20 3.07 22.24
CA LYS A 643 -7.38 4.28 22.02
C LYS A 643 -8.18 5.47 21.45
N THR A 644 -9.43 5.25 21.05
CA THR A 644 -10.29 6.25 20.40
C THR A 644 -11.17 7.00 21.40
N LEU A 645 -11.73 6.29 22.40
CA LEU A 645 -12.57 6.88 23.43
C LEU A 645 -11.72 7.50 24.57
N LEU A 646 -12.18 8.65 25.07
CA LEU A 646 -11.61 9.43 26.17
C LEU A 646 -12.24 9.07 27.52
N SER A 647 -13.53 8.71 27.57
CA SER A 647 -14.21 8.21 28.78
C SER A 647 -13.91 6.74 29.10
N ALA A 648 -13.00 6.11 28.35
CA ALA A 648 -12.69 4.69 28.48
C ALA A 648 -11.62 4.40 29.54
N ILE A 649 -12.00 3.68 30.60
CA ILE A 649 -11.08 3.08 31.56
C ILE A 649 -10.42 1.87 30.89
N ARG A 650 -9.14 2.00 30.55
CA ARG A 650 -8.39 0.96 29.84
C ARG A 650 -7.91 -0.12 30.80
N ILE A 651 -8.15 -1.39 30.45
CA ILE A 651 -7.74 -2.54 31.26
C ILE A 651 -6.93 -3.56 30.46
N ASN A 652 -6.06 -4.29 31.15
CA ASN A 652 -5.54 -5.56 30.66
C ASN A 652 -6.43 -6.71 31.18
N PRO A 653 -7.21 -7.41 30.34
CA PRO A 653 -8.17 -8.42 30.79
C PRO A 653 -7.52 -9.67 31.43
N TRP A 654 -6.21 -9.87 31.26
CA TRP A 654 -5.47 -10.92 31.98
C TRP A 654 -5.08 -10.49 33.39
N HIS A 655 -4.79 -9.20 33.61
CA HIS A 655 -4.40 -8.66 34.90
C HIS A 655 -5.62 -8.44 35.81
N THR A 656 -6.07 -9.51 36.45
CA THR A 656 -7.34 -9.55 37.21
C THR A 656 -7.51 -8.39 38.20
N TYR A 657 -6.44 -7.97 38.89
CA TYR A 657 -6.50 -6.88 39.87
C TYR A 657 -6.79 -5.51 39.22
N ASN A 658 -6.28 -5.26 38.02
CA ASN A 658 -6.57 -4.03 37.27
C ASN A 658 -8.01 -4.00 36.72
N VAL A 659 -8.58 -5.17 36.41
CA VAL A 659 -10.02 -5.28 36.09
C VAL A 659 -10.89 -4.98 37.33
N MET A 660 -10.44 -5.38 38.52
CA MET A 660 -11.14 -5.09 39.79
C MET A 660 -11.02 -3.60 40.18
N GLU A 661 -9.83 -3.01 40.04
CA GLU A 661 -9.53 -1.59 40.23
C GLU A 661 -10.33 -0.70 39.27
N ALA A 662 -10.51 -1.12 38.01
CA ALA A 662 -11.37 -0.42 37.05
C ALA A 662 -12.85 -0.45 37.43
N LEU A 663 -13.34 -1.54 38.03
CA LEU A 663 -14.70 -1.64 38.57
C LEU A 663 -14.89 -0.76 39.81
N ASP A 664 -13.90 -0.74 40.71
CA ASP A 664 -13.88 0.13 41.90
C ASP A 664 -13.90 1.63 41.50
N THR A 665 -13.04 1.99 40.53
CA THR A 665 -12.96 3.33 39.93
C THR A 665 -14.28 3.71 39.27
N ALA A 666 -14.90 2.82 38.49
CA ALA A 666 -16.18 3.09 37.82
C ALA A 666 -17.36 3.24 38.81
N MET A 667 -17.35 2.52 39.94
CA MET A 667 -18.35 2.72 41.00
C MET A 667 -18.13 4.01 41.80
N SER A 668 -16.89 4.51 41.85
CA SER A 668 -16.48 5.66 42.68
C SER A 668 -16.29 6.97 41.89
N SER A 669 -16.43 6.93 40.56
CA SER A 669 -16.19 8.08 39.68
C SER A 669 -17.24 9.18 39.84
N ASP A 670 -16.81 10.44 39.77
CA ASP A 670 -17.70 11.59 39.74
C ASP A 670 -18.50 11.66 38.41
N PRO A 671 -19.84 11.83 38.46
CA PRO A 671 -20.67 12.04 37.29
C PRO A 671 -20.30 13.26 36.42
N ALA A 672 -19.79 14.35 37.00
CA ALA A 672 -19.57 15.61 36.27
C ALA A 672 -18.34 15.54 35.35
N THR A 673 -17.20 15.09 35.87
CA THR A 673 -15.97 14.80 35.11
C THR A 673 -16.22 13.76 34.01
N THR A 674 -16.95 12.70 34.34
CA THR A 674 -17.37 11.68 33.37
C THR A 674 -18.14 12.29 32.20
N LEU A 675 -19.14 13.14 32.48
CA LEU A 675 -19.99 13.79 31.48
C LEU A 675 -19.22 14.70 30.52
N GLU A 676 -18.12 15.33 30.95
CA GLU A 676 -17.29 16.15 30.05
C GLU A 676 -16.55 15.30 29.00
N SER A 677 -15.95 14.19 29.42
CA SER A 677 -15.30 13.23 28.50
C SER A 677 -16.33 12.61 27.54
N CYS A 678 -17.51 12.22 28.04
CA CYS A 678 -18.59 11.68 27.20
C CYS A 678 -19.06 12.67 26.11
N LYS A 679 -19.08 14.00 26.39
CA LYS A 679 -19.42 15.01 25.36
C LYS A 679 -18.42 15.01 24.20
N LYS A 680 -17.13 14.85 24.49
CA LYS A 680 -16.05 14.81 23.49
C LYS A 680 -16.15 13.53 22.65
N ASP A 681 -16.38 12.38 23.29
CA ASP A 681 -16.57 11.10 22.61
C ASP A 681 -17.84 11.06 21.75
N VAL A 682 -18.96 11.63 22.22
CA VAL A 682 -20.18 11.75 21.41
C VAL A 682 -19.97 12.70 20.23
N SER A 683 -19.25 13.81 20.40
CA SER A 683 -18.91 14.69 19.27
C SER A 683 -17.99 14.00 18.26
N TYR A 684 -17.05 13.15 18.71
CA TYR A 684 -16.25 12.32 17.80
C TYR A 684 -17.16 11.37 17.01
N ILE A 685 -18.08 10.68 17.68
CA ILE A 685 -19.03 9.74 17.08
C ILE A 685 -19.97 10.43 16.06
N GLU A 686 -20.48 11.62 16.36
CA GLU A 686 -21.39 12.34 15.44
C GLU A 686 -20.65 12.99 14.25
N ASN A 687 -19.35 13.29 14.38
CA ASN A 687 -18.53 13.82 13.29
C ASN A 687 -17.87 12.74 12.41
N ASN A 688 -17.92 11.46 12.80
CA ASN A 688 -17.27 10.35 12.10
C ASN A 688 -18.26 9.19 11.95
N ASP A 689 -19.12 9.24 10.93
CA ASP A 689 -20.16 8.22 10.71
C ASP A 689 -19.74 7.11 9.72
N ALA A 690 -20.66 6.20 9.38
CA ALA A 690 -20.40 5.12 8.44
C ALA A 690 -20.46 5.57 6.97
N VAL A 691 -21.25 6.60 6.64
CA VAL A 691 -21.39 7.16 5.28
C VAL A 691 -20.11 7.87 4.84
N THR A 692 -19.54 8.68 5.73
CA THR A 692 -18.26 9.37 5.54
C THR A 692 -17.13 8.36 5.34
N TRP A 693 -17.05 7.31 6.17
CA TRP A 693 -16.04 6.24 6.00
C TRP A 693 -16.11 5.55 4.62
N VAL A 694 -17.32 5.30 4.11
CA VAL A 694 -17.52 4.74 2.75
C VAL A 694 -17.10 5.73 1.67
N ASN A 695 -17.59 6.98 1.73
CA ASN A 695 -17.28 8.01 0.75
C ASN A 695 -15.78 8.34 0.70
N ASP A 696 -15.12 8.43 1.85
CA ASP A 696 -13.67 8.63 1.97
C ASP A 696 -12.87 7.49 1.33
N PHE A 697 -13.26 6.23 1.58
CA PHE A 697 -12.55 5.09 0.98
C PHE A 697 -12.72 5.05 -0.55
N ILE A 698 -13.91 5.38 -1.06
CA ILE A 698 -14.17 5.47 -2.50
C ILE A 698 -13.39 6.65 -3.12
N LYS A 699 -13.28 7.80 -2.42
CA LYS A 699 -12.45 8.95 -2.83
C LYS A 699 -10.96 8.62 -2.88
N GLU A 700 -10.42 7.96 -1.86
CA GLU A 700 -9.03 7.45 -1.88
C GLU A 700 -8.81 6.42 -3.00
N LEU A 701 -9.79 5.53 -3.25
CA LEU A 701 -9.72 4.54 -4.31
C LEU A 701 -9.73 5.19 -5.71
N TYR A 702 -10.47 6.29 -5.91
CA TYR A 702 -10.49 7.09 -7.13
C TYR A 702 -9.10 7.65 -7.48
N TYR A 703 -8.39 8.23 -6.50
CA TYR A 703 -7.04 8.77 -6.72
C TYR A 703 -5.98 7.65 -6.83
N SER A 704 -6.21 6.49 -6.19
CA SER A 704 -5.32 5.33 -6.26
C SER A 704 -5.38 4.57 -7.59
N ARG A 705 -6.30 4.92 -8.49
CA ARG A 705 -6.57 4.16 -9.73
C ARG A 705 -5.36 4.05 -10.66
N LYS A 706 -5.38 2.96 -11.42
CA LYS A 706 -4.58 2.75 -12.63
C LYS A 706 -4.71 3.93 -13.58
N LYS A 707 -3.62 4.67 -13.79
CA LYS A 707 -3.59 5.77 -14.76
C LYS A 707 -3.90 5.26 -16.18
N HIS A 708 -4.59 6.09 -16.97
CA HIS A 708 -5.01 5.75 -18.33
C HIS A 708 -3.89 5.84 -19.40
N ASP A 709 -2.78 6.53 -19.08
CA ASP A 709 -1.55 6.66 -19.88
C ASP A 709 -0.57 5.48 -19.71
N MET A 710 -0.97 4.45 -18.95
CA MET A 710 -0.14 3.30 -18.61
C MET A 710 -0.79 1.99 -19.12
N LEU A 711 0.02 1.12 -19.73
CA LEU A 711 -0.36 -0.22 -20.14
C LEU A 711 -0.30 -1.18 -18.95
N HIS A 712 -1.47 -1.52 -18.39
CA HIS A 712 -1.60 -2.48 -17.29
C HIS A 712 -1.73 -3.91 -17.83
N THR A 713 -0.86 -4.82 -17.39
CA THR A 713 -0.91 -6.22 -17.82
C THR A 713 -0.54 -7.21 -16.70
N SER A 714 -0.62 -8.50 -17.03
CA SER A 714 -0.33 -9.62 -16.14
C SER A 714 0.85 -10.43 -16.68
N TRP A 715 1.68 -10.98 -15.79
CA TRP A 715 2.75 -11.92 -16.11
C TRP A 715 2.80 -13.06 -15.08
N GLY A 716 3.30 -14.23 -15.48
CA GLY A 716 3.48 -15.40 -14.61
C GLY A 716 2.20 -16.19 -14.29
N PHE A 717 2.39 -17.39 -13.75
CA PHE A 717 1.34 -18.35 -13.41
C PHE A 717 1.50 -18.84 -11.96
N GLY A 718 0.41 -19.27 -11.34
CA GLY A 718 0.42 -19.72 -9.94
C GLY A 718 1.07 -18.68 -9.01
N LYS A 719 2.21 -19.05 -8.41
CA LYS A 719 3.02 -18.24 -7.49
C LYS A 719 3.75 -17.07 -8.16
N THR A 720 4.18 -17.20 -9.42
CA THR A 720 4.96 -16.15 -10.12
C THR A 720 4.09 -15.00 -10.65
N TYR A 721 2.77 -15.05 -10.40
CA TYR A 721 1.82 -14.07 -10.92
C TYR A 721 2.06 -12.65 -10.37
N LYS A 722 2.17 -11.70 -11.30
CA LYS A 722 2.37 -10.28 -11.04
C LYS A 722 1.48 -9.46 -11.98
N THR A 723 0.85 -8.41 -11.46
CA THR A 723 0.40 -7.29 -12.31
C THR A 723 1.58 -6.35 -12.52
N LEU A 724 1.77 -5.86 -13.75
CA LEU A 724 2.80 -4.91 -14.16
C LEU A 724 2.17 -3.72 -14.87
N SER A 725 2.84 -2.56 -14.82
CA SER A 725 2.43 -1.36 -15.55
C SER A 725 3.64 -0.67 -16.19
N PHE A 726 3.46 -0.26 -17.44
CA PHE A 726 4.47 0.40 -18.27
C PHE A 726 3.85 1.63 -18.97
N SER A 727 4.65 2.53 -19.52
CA SER A 727 4.13 3.58 -20.43
C SER A 727 3.41 2.96 -21.63
N THR A 728 2.37 3.62 -22.17
CA THR A 728 1.80 3.23 -23.48
C THR A 728 2.80 3.22 -24.62
N ASN A 729 3.90 3.97 -24.49
CA ASN A 729 4.95 4.08 -25.51
C ASN A 729 6.02 2.98 -25.38
N PHE A 730 5.95 2.14 -24.34
CA PHE A 730 6.93 1.09 -24.06
C PHE A 730 6.73 -0.13 -24.98
N GLN A 731 7.55 -0.22 -26.02
CA GLN A 731 7.40 -1.20 -27.10
C GLN A 731 8.51 -2.26 -27.10
N LEU A 732 8.24 -3.43 -27.69
CA LEU A 732 9.32 -4.37 -28.03
C LEU A 732 10.23 -3.71 -29.08
N LEU A 733 11.54 -3.89 -28.97
CA LEU A 733 12.49 -3.33 -29.93
C LEU A 733 12.34 -4.03 -31.30
N ASP A 734 11.99 -3.25 -32.33
CA ASP A 734 11.95 -3.69 -33.72
C ASP A 734 13.39 -3.80 -34.28
N ILE A 735 13.97 -5.00 -34.19
CA ILE A 735 15.37 -5.28 -34.58
C ILE A 735 15.62 -4.88 -36.04
N ASP A 736 14.74 -5.24 -36.98
CA ASP A 736 14.90 -4.92 -38.40
C ASP A 736 14.96 -3.40 -38.66
N ASN A 737 14.12 -2.62 -37.96
CA ASN A 737 14.09 -1.16 -38.04
C ASN A 737 15.33 -0.51 -37.39
N VAL A 738 15.76 -0.99 -36.23
CA VAL A 738 17.01 -0.53 -35.58
C VAL A 738 18.22 -0.82 -36.47
N VAL A 739 18.28 -2.03 -37.04
CA VAL A 739 19.31 -2.44 -37.99
C VAL A 739 19.20 -1.62 -39.29
N GLY A 740 17.99 -1.29 -39.76
CA GLY A 740 17.75 -0.37 -40.89
C GLY A 740 18.33 1.02 -40.65
N LYS A 741 18.05 1.62 -39.48
CA LYS A 741 18.59 2.92 -39.06
C LYS A 741 20.11 2.89 -38.93
N PHE A 742 20.66 1.83 -38.32
CA PHE A 742 22.10 1.61 -38.24
C PHE A 742 22.73 1.58 -39.65
N LYS A 743 22.13 0.87 -40.61
CA LYS A 743 22.60 0.81 -42.02
C LYS A 743 22.63 2.17 -42.72
N MET A 744 21.71 3.09 -42.39
CA MET A 744 21.62 4.42 -43.00
C MET A 744 22.57 5.46 -42.36
N SER A 745 22.89 5.27 -41.08
CA SER A 745 23.64 6.23 -40.26
C SER A 745 25.15 6.24 -40.56
N LYS A 746 25.79 7.40 -40.40
CA LYS A 746 27.17 7.72 -40.82
C LYS A 746 28.16 7.82 -39.65
N ARG A 747 27.70 8.15 -38.43
CA ARG A 747 28.49 8.17 -37.17
C ARG A 747 27.68 7.57 -36.04
N ARG A 748 28.02 6.35 -35.64
CA ARG A 748 27.21 5.50 -34.75
C ARG A 748 27.90 5.32 -33.39
N LEU A 749 27.14 5.34 -32.31
CA LEU A 749 27.56 4.94 -30.97
C LEU A 749 26.71 3.76 -30.47
N LEU A 750 27.38 2.68 -30.08
CA LEU A 750 26.81 1.58 -29.29
C LEU A 750 27.31 1.73 -27.85
N PHE A 751 26.43 2.10 -26.93
CA PHE A 751 26.73 2.24 -25.50
C PHE A 751 26.01 1.11 -24.74
N LEU A 752 26.78 0.13 -24.26
CA LEU A 752 26.25 -1.15 -23.79
C LEU A 752 26.70 -1.41 -22.36
N ASP A 753 25.78 -1.72 -21.44
CA ASP A 753 26.16 -2.30 -20.15
C ASP A 753 26.66 -3.74 -20.31
N CYS A 754 27.50 -4.21 -19.39
CA CYS A 754 28.09 -5.55 -19.48
C CYS A 754 27.24 -6.62 -18.78
N GLU A 755 26.99 -6.43 -17.49
CA GLU A 755 26.21 -7.38 -16.68
C GLU A 755 24.75 -7.46 -17.15
N GLY A 756 24.18 -8.68 -17.18
CA GLY A 756 22.77 -8.94 -17.51
C GLY A 756 22.30 -8.56 -18.93
N THR A 757 23.13 -7.81 -19.67
CA THR A 757 22.91 -7.30 -21.02
C THR A 757 23.76 -8.05 -22.03
N LEU A 758 25.05 -8.23 -21.74
CA LEU A 758 25.98 -9.00 -22.58
C LEU A 758 26.34 -10.37 -21.98
N SER A 759 26.00 -10.59 -20.71
CA SER A 759 26.10 -11.86 -19.97
C SER A 759 24.74 -12.27 -19.40
N SER A 760 24.59 -13.54 -19.01
CA SER A 760 23.37 -14.00 -18.35
C SER A 760 23.16 -13.33 -17.00
N ASN A 761 21.90 -13.05 -16.65
CA ASN A 761 21.57 -12.37 -15.41
C ASN A 761 21.94 -13.25 -14.19
N PRO A 762 22.66 -12.73 -13.18
CA PRO A 762 22.96 -13.47 -11.94
C PRO A 762 21.72 -14.02 -11.23
N PHE A 763 20.55 -13.40 -11.42
CA PHE A 763 19.29 -13.79 -10.76
C PHE A 763 18.47 -14.85 -11.50
N ASP A 764 18.83 -15.18 -12.76
CA ASP A 764 18.17 -16.26 -13.53
C ASP A 764 18.79 -17.65 -13.25
N VAL A 765 19.94 -17.70 -12.56
CA VAL A 765 20.53 -18.95 -12.08
C VAL A 765 19.83 -19.36 -10.78
N GLU A 766 19.20 -20.54 -10.75
CA GLU A 766 18.40 -20.99 -9.61
C GLU A 766 19.18 -20.94 -8.28
N SER A 767 18.60 -20.24 -7.29
CA SER A 767 19.24 -19.86 -6.02
C SER A 767 19.31 -21.01 -4.99
N HIS A 768 19.94 -22.13 -5.38
CA HIS A 768 20.07 -23.34 -4.56
C HIS A 768 21.37 -23.43 -3.74
N SER A 769 22.37 -22.57 -3.97
CA SER A 769 23.62 -22.56 -3.20
C SER A 769 23.67 -21.43 -2.17
N LEU A 770 23.30 -21.72 -0.92
CA LEU A 770 23.31 -20.78 0.22
C LEU A 770 24.71 -20.33 0.69
N TYR A 771 25.77 -20.70 -0.02
CA TYR A 771 27.15 -20.31 0.25
C TYR A 771 27.85 -19.93 -1.06
N GLN A 772 27.82 -18.65 -1.43
CA GLN A 772 28.65 -18.08 -2.48
C GLN A 772 29.28 -16.77 -2.02
N THR A 773 30.59 -16.81 -1.75
CA THR A 773 31.43 -15.64 -1.50
C THR A 773 31.69 -14.83 -2.78
N ASP A 774 31.71 -15.52 -3.93
CA ASP A 774 32.17 -14.99 -5.21
C ASP A 774 31.04 -14.94 -6.25
N ILE A 775 29.95 -14.24 -5.91
CA ILE A 775 28.91 -13.82 -6.88
C ILE A 775 29.53 -12.93 -7.98
N HIS A 776 30.66 -12.29 -7.67
CA HIS A 776 31.22 -11.23 -8.50
C HIS A 776 32.01 -11.70 -9.74
N THR A 777 32.42 -12.96 -9.88
CA THR A 777 33.40 -13.36 -10.92
C THR A 777 32.85 -14.21 -12.07
N LYS A 778 31.58 -14.64 -12.04
CA LYS A 778 31.05 -15.68 -12.96
C LYS A 778 30.24 -15.18 -14.17
N SER A 779 29.67 -13.98 -14.14
CA SER A 779 28.84 -13.46 -15.25
C SER A 779 29.67 -12.86 -16.39
N THR A 780 30.51 -13.67 -17.02
CA THR A 780 31.30 -13.29 -18.21
C THR A 780 30.41 -13.02 -19.43
N PRO A 781 30.73 -12.04 -20.29
CA PRO A 781 30.04 -11.83 -21.56
C PRO A 781 30.00 -13.09 -22.45
N LEU A 782 28.93 -13.25 -23.23
CA LEU A 782 28.80 -14.38 -24.16
C LEU A 782 29.94 -14.40 -25.21
N PRO A 783 30.52 -15.56 -25.57
CA PRO A 783 31.52 -15.67 -26.63
C PRO A 783 31.02 -15.16 -28.01
N ALA A 784 29.72 -15.28 -28.28
CA ALA A 784 29.07 -14.69 -29.45
C ALA A 784 29.17 -13.16 -29.45
N ASN A 785 28.82 -12.51 -28.32
CA ASN A 785 28.93 -11.07 -28.13
C ASN A 785 30.37 -10.59 -28.33
N LEU A 786 31.37 -11.26 -27.73
CA LEU A 786 32.79 -10.94 -27.95
C LEU A 786 33.18 -11.02 -29.44
N THR A 787 32.72 -12.05 -30.15
CA THR A 787 32.99 -12.22 -31.58
C THR A 787 32.36 -11.12 -32.43
N ASN A 788 31.10 -10.77 -32.15
CA ASN A 788 30.36 -9.71 -32.84
C ASN A 788 31.01 -8.34 -32.60
N LEU A 789 31.30 -7.98 -31.34
CA LEU A 789 31.93 -6.72 -30.95
C LEU A 789 33.31 -6.56 -31.60
N GLY A 790 34.13 -7.61 -31.65
CA GLY A 790 35.46 -7.62 -32.28
C GLY A 790 35.47 -7.54 -33.81
N ILE A 791 34.31 -7.54 -34.46
CA ILE A 791 34.16 -7.29 -35.90
C ILE A 791 33.47 -5.95 -36.15
N LEU A 792 32.49 -5.57 -35.31
CA LEU A 792 31.88 -4.25 -35.33
C LEU A 792 32.91 -3.13 -35.02
N SER A 793 33.83 -3.35 -34.08
CA SER A 793 34.87 -2.37 -33.69
C SER A 793 35.91 -2.06 -34.78
N LYS A 794 35.85 -2.75 -35.93
CA LYS A 794 36.74 -2.50 -37.08
C LYS A 794 36.17 -1.46 -38.05
N ASP A 795 34.88 -1.13 -37.94
CA ASP A 795 34.29 0.00 -38.66
C ASP A 795 34.64 1.32 -37.98
N ARG A 796 35.40 2.17 -38.65
CA ARG A 796 35.80 3.51 -38.16
C ARG A 796 34.61 4.44 -37.92
N ASN A 797 33.44 4.14 -38.50
CA ASN A 797 32.22 4.91 -38.34
C ASN A 797 31.33 4.41 -37.18
N THR A 798 31.71 3.32 -36.50
CA THR A 798 30.97 2.71 -35.38
C THR A 798 31.81 2.71 -34.12
N VAL A 799 31.53 3.67 -33.22
CA VAL A 799 32.11 3.71 -31.88
C VAL A 799 31.36 2.74 -30.98
N ILE A 800 32.08 1.90 -30.25
CA ILE A 800 31.52 0.98 -29.26
C ILE A 800 32.11 1.34 -27.90
N VAL A 801 31.25 1.54 -26.91
CA VAL A 801 31.66 1.77 -25.52
C VAL A 801 30.89 0.82 -24.60
N LEU A 802 31.64 0.03 -23.83
CA LEU A 802 31.12 -0.95 -22.88
C LEU A 802 31.28 -0.39 -21.47
N ILE A 803 30.19 -0.30 -20.71
CA ILE A 803 30.18 0.18 -19.33
C ILE A 803 29.88 -0.95 -18.35
N SER A 804 30.40 -0.84 -17.13
CA SER A 804 30.22 -1.85 -16.09
C SER A 804 30.41 -1.27 -14.68
N CYS A 805 29.92 -1.99 -13.67
CA CYS A 805 30.16 -1.71 -12.26
C CYS A 805 31.44 -2.37 -11.70
N ARG A 806 32.24 -3.00 -12.57
CA ARG A 806 33.50 -3.70 -12.22
C ARG A 806 34.73 -2.82 -12.33
N THR A 807 35.82 -3.30 -11.72
CA THR A 807 37.14 -2.65 -11.78
C THR A 807 37.78 -2.83 -13.16
N LYS A 808 38.82 -2.04 -13.42
CA LYS A 808 39.60 -2.04 -14.67
C LYS A 808 40.17 -3.42 -15.04
N GLU A 809 40.64 -4.20 -14.06
CA GLU A 809 41.24 -5.53 -14.26
C GLU A 809 40.22 -6.54 -14.81
N VAL A 810 38.99 -6.51 -14.30
CA VAL A 810 37.90 -7.40 -14.76
C VAL A 810 37.48 -7.02 -16.18
N MET A 811 37.36 -5.72 -16.46
CA MET A 811 37.03 -5.23 -17.81
C MET A 811 38.12 -5.59 -18.83
N GLU A 812 39.40 -5.49 -18.48
CA GLU A 812 40.48 -5.97 -19.36
C GLU A 812 40.45 -7.49 -19.52
N SER A 813 40.21 -8.26 -18.45
CA SER A 813 40.11 -9.71 -18.54
C SER A 813 38.95 -10.19 -19.43
N TRP A 814 37.82 -9.48 -19.45
CA TRP A 814 36.66 -9.83 -20.30
C TRP A 814 36.85 -9.42 -21.76
N PHE A 815 37.50 -8.28 -22.02
CA PHE A 815 37.55 -7.67 -23.36
C PHE A 815 38.93 -7.66 -24.02
N ASN A 816 39.92 -8.40 -23.47
CA ASN A 816 41.26 -8.61 -24.04
C ASN A 816 41.24 -9.05 -25.53
N SER A 817 40.22 -9.81 -25.93
CA SER A 817 40.05 -10.28 -27.32
C SER A 817 39.56 -9.21 -28.30
N VAL A 818 39.13 -8.03 -27.82
CA VAL A 818 38.51 -6.96 -28.62
C VAL A 818 39.14 -5.57 -28.35
N PRO A 819 40.46 -5.39 -28.57
CA PRO A 819 41.26 -4.28 -28.03
C PRO A 819 40.95 -2.86 -28.57
N ASP A 820 39.98 -2.73 -29.46
CA ASP A 820 39.59 -1.47 -30.12
C ASP A 820 38.21 -0.96 -29.67
N VAL A 821 37.53 -1.64 -28.73
CA VAL A 821 36.33 -1.08 -28.07
C VAL A 821 36.72 -0.11 -26.95
N GLY A 822 35.87 0.87 -26.68
CA GLY A 822 35.96 1.69 -25.49
C GLY A 822 35.46 0.95 -24.24
N LEU A 823 36.16 1.09 -23.12
CA LEU A 823 35.80 0.50 -21.83
C LEU A 823 35.59 1.59 -20.78
N CYS A 824 34.49 1.48 -20.02
CA CYS A 824 34.16 2.34 -18.88
C CYS A 824 34.03 1.47 -17.61
N ALA A 825 35.06 1.48 -16.77
CA ALA A 825 35.07 0.75 -15.51
C ALA A 825 34.57 1.63 -14.34
N GLU A 826 34.12 0.96 -13.28
CA GLU A 826 33.54 1.56 -12.06
C GLU A 826 32.49 2.64 -12.36
N ARG A 827 31.40 2.28 -13.07
CA ARG A 827 30.30 3.19 -13.45
C ARG A 827 30.75 4.43 -14.26
N GLY A 828 31.94 4.38 -14.87
CA GLY A 828 32.53 5.53 -15.58
C GLY A 828 33.43 6.42 -14.72
N TYR A 829 34.10 5.88 -13.70
CA TYR A 829 35.27 6.55 -13.12
C TYR A 829 36.50 6.45 -14.02
N TYR A 830 36.69 5.26 -14.60
CA TYR A 830 37.82 4.91 -15.43
C TYR A 830 37.39 4.76 -16.88
N PHE A 831 38.09 5.44 -17.78
CA PHE A 831 37.84 5.41 -19.22
C PHE A 831 39.09 4.94 -19.97
N LYS A 832 38.90 4.01 -20.91
CA LYS A 832 39.90 3.59 -21.88
C LYS A 832 39.23 3.64 -23.25
N LEU A 833 39.54 4.67 -24.03
CA LEU A 833 38.87 4.97 -25.30
C LEU A 833 39.93 4.96 -26.43
N PRO A 834 40.20 3.80 -27.07
CA PRO A 834 41.34 3.62 -27.96
C PRO A 834 41.50 4.68 -29.06
N THR A 835 40.39 5.17 -29.61
CA THR A 835 40.33 6.17 -30.68
C THR A 835 40.60 7.61 -30.24
N VAL A 836 40.51 7.91 -28.93
CA VAL A 836 40.42 9.29 -28.39
C VAL A 836 41.41 9.58 -27.27
N LEU A 837 41.57 8.63 -26.34
CA LEU A 837 42.41 8.75 -25.14
C LEU A 837 43.64 7.81 -25.20
N GLY A 838 43.78 7.04 -26.29
CA GLY A 838 44.73 5.94 -26.40
C GLY A 838 44.26 4.69 -25.68
N ARG A 839 45.16 3.70 -25.55
CA ARG A 839 44.89 2.38 -24.96
C ARG A 839 45.20 2.29 -23.46
N GLU A 840 45.49 3.41 -22.80
CA GLU A 840 45.71 3.50 -21.36
C GLU A 840 44.42 3.91 -20.63
N TRP A 841 44.34 3.63 -19.32
CA TRP A 841 43.22 4.03 -18.49
C TRP A 841 43.40 5.45 -17.96
N GLN A 842 42.42 6.31 -18.21
CA GLN A 842 42.36 7.66 -17.64
C GLN A 842 41.20 7.77 -16.65
N THR A 843 41.33 8.65 -15.64
CA THR A 843 40.27 8.92 -14.67
C THR A 843 39.32 10.03 -15.17
N PHE A 844 38.11 10.04 -14.61
CA PHE A 844 37.09 11.07 -14.82
C PHE A 844 37.63 12.51 -14.74
N ARG A 845 38.62 12.79 -13.88
CA ARG A 845 39.24 14.12 -13.76
C ARG A 845 39.96 14.57 -15.04
N HIS A 846 40.65 13.68 -15.75
CA HIS A 846 41.33 14.01 -17.03
C HIS A 846 40.35 14.21 -18.20
N MET A 847 39.13 13.70 -18.12
CA MET A 847 38.08 13.98 -19.13
C MET A 847 37.61 15.44 -19.08
N SER A 848 37.67 16.10 -17.92
CA SER A 848 37.14 17.46 -17.70
C SER A 848 38.03 18.59 -18.22
N THR A 849 39.28 18.32 -18.62
CA THR A 849 40.23 19.34 -19.10
C THR A 849 40.23 19.43 -20.63
N ASN A 850 39.97 20.62 -21.17
CA ASN A 850 40.08 20.91 -22.61
C ASN A 850 41.56 20.96 -23.04
N PRO A 851 42.03 20.14 -24.01
CA PRO A 851 43.43 20.15 -24.44
C PRO A 851 43.88 21.44 -25.17
N THR A 852 42.93 22.25 -25.64
CA THR A 852 43.14 23.37 -26.58
C THR A 852 43.84 24.60 -26.02
N LEU A 853 44.25 24.61 -24.75
CA LEU A 853 45.02 25.70 -24.13
C LEU A 853 46.50 25.37 -23.86
N ASN A 854 46.93 24.11 -24.01
CA ASN A 854 48.30 23.67 -23.65
C ASN A 854 49.40 24.05 -24.67
N HIS A 855 49.15 25.05 -25.53
CA HIS A 855 50.12 25.58 -26.48
C HIS A 855 50.42 27.08 -26.33
N MET A 856 50.12 27.67 -25.17
CA MET A 856 50.89 28.82 -24.66
C MET A 856 50.64 29.05 -23.16
N ASN A 857 51.46 28.41 -22.30
CA ASN A 857 52.04 28.97 -21.06
C ASN A 857 52.76 27.89 -20.23
N ASN A 858 54.06 28.06 -19.99
CA ASN A 858 54.78 27.32 -18.93
C ASN A 858 54.51 28.01 -17.58
N VAL A 859 53.31 27.85 -17.05
CA VAL A 859 52.95 28.31 -15.70
C VAL A 859 52.22 27.18 -14.99
N GLN A 860 52.81 26.68 -13.90
CA GLN A 860 52.10 25.82 -12.96
C GLN A 860 51.01 26.64 -12.27
N SER A 861 49.77 26.53 -12.72
CA SER A 861 48.61 26.98 -11.94
C SER A 861 48.07 25.81 -11.11
N GLU A 862 48.90 25.35 -10.17
CA GLU A 862 48.48 24.52 -9.04
C GLU A 862 47.58 25.35 -8.12
N VAL A 863 46.33 25.53 -8.54
CA VAL A 863 45.23 25.88 -7.63
C VAL A 863 44.70 24.57 -7.06
N GLU A 864 45.52 23.93 -6.23
CA GLU A 864 45.04 22.86 -5.36
C GLU A 864 43.99 23.47 -4.41
N SER A 865 42.85 22.82 -4.27
CA SER A 865 42.12 22.90 -3.02
C SER A 865 42.85 21.98 -2.03
N ASP A 866 43.06 22.44 -0.78
CA ASP A 866 43.91 21.81 0.26
C ASP A 866 43.43 20.44 0.78
N VAL A 867 42.61 19.73 0.01
CA VAL A 867 41.94 18.47 0.35
C VAL A 867 42.38 17.40 -0.65
N PRO A 868 43.37 16.54 -0.32
CA PRO A 868 43.84 15.48 -1.19
C PRO A 868 42.69 14.61 -1.72
N SER A 869 42.79 14.16 -2.97
CA SER A 869 41.69 13.50 -3.70
C SER A 869 41.05 12.30 -3.00
N ASP A 870 41.82 11.61 -2.15
CA ASP A 870 41.43 10.40 -1.42
C ASP A 870 41.31 10.61 0.10
N SER A 871 41.40 11.86 0.59
CA SER A 871 41.36 12.20 2.03
C SER A 871 40.06 11.82 2.76
N TRP A 872 38.95 11.70 2.03
CA TRP A 872 37.68 11.15 2.53
C TRP A 872 37.78 9.65 2.87
N ARG A 873 38.67 8.91 2.17
CA ARG A 873 38.68 7.45 2.14
C ARG A 873 39.11 6.83 3.48
N PRO A 874 40.16 7.27 4.19
CA PRO A 874 40.51 6.70 5.51
C PRO A 874 39.42 6.93 6.57
N VAL A 875 38.74 8.08 6.52
CA VAL A 875 37.63 8.41 7.43
C VAL A 875 36.44 7.49 7.15
N ALA A 876 36.08 7.33 5.87
CA ALA A 876 35.00 6.47 5.44
C ALA A 876 35.29 4.99 5.71
N LEU A 877 36.46 4.46 5.34
CA LEU A 877 36.86 3.06 5.58
C LEU A 877 36.67 2.67 7.04
N LYS A 878 37.21 3.46 7.98
CA LYS A 878 37.13 3.19 9.42
C LYS A 878 35.68 3.17 9.94
N LEU A 879 34.79 3.98 9.34
CA LEU A 879 33.37 3.97 9.65
C LEU A 879 32.70 2.70 9.07
N PHE A 880 32.88 2.41 7.78
CA PHE A 880 32.32 1.22 7.13
C PHE A 880 32.77 -0.08 7.84
N GLU A 881 34.03 -0.19 8.25
CA GLU A 881 34.56 -1.33 9.04
C GLU A 881 33.81 -1.53 10.36
N GLN A 882 33.54 -0.46 11.12
CA GLN A 882 32.74 -0.53 12.34
C GLN A 882 31.33 -1.05 12.07
N TYR A 883 30.69 -0.57 11.00
CA TYR A 883 29.34 -1.01 10.60
C TYR A 883 29.31 -2.45 10.11
N VAL A 884 30.37 -2.94 9.45
CA VAL A 884 30.51 -4.36 9.07
C VAL A 884 30.67 -5.24 10.30
N GLN A 885 31.59 -4.91 11.23
CA GLN A 885 31.82 -5.70 12.45
C GLN A 885 30.55 -5.87 13.30
N ARG A 886 29.70 -4.83 13.37
CA ARG A 886 28.43 -4.84 14.12
C ARG A 886 27.21 -5.33 13.31
N THR A 887 27.38 -5.79 12.07
CA THR A 887 26.27 -6.23 11.20
C THR A 887 26.54 -7.61 10.59
N PRO A 888 26.11 -8.71 11.25
CA PRO A 888 26.33 -10.07 10.75
C PRO A 888 25.80 -10.28 9.33
N GLY A 889 26.56 -10.98 8.50
CA GLY A 889 26.23 -11.19 7.08
C GLY A 889 26.55 -10.01 6.15
N SER A 890 27.08 -8.89 6.67
CA SER A 890 27.55 -7.78 5.84
C SER A 890 29.05 -7.85 5.54
N TYR A 891 29.49 -7.12 4.52
CA TYR A 891 30.90 -6.94 4.17
C TYR A 891 31.15 -5.58 3.49
N LEU A 892 32.42 -5.22 3.36
CA LEU A 892 32.88 -4.00 2.67
C LEU A 892 33.49 -4.37 1.32
N GLU A 893 32.95 -3.82 0.25
CA GLU A 893 33.52 -3.85 -1.10
C GLU A 893 34.21 -2.48 -1.34
N SER A 894 35.51 -2.49 -1.62
CA SER A 894 36.36 -1.29 -1.72
C SER A 894 36.87 -1.12 -3.14
N LYS A 895 36.51 -0.01 -3.80
CA LYS A 895 36.84 0.34 -5.19
C LYS A 895 37.47 1.72 -5.28
N ASP A 896 38.22 2.03 -6.33
CA ASP A 896 38.95 3.31 -6.38
C ASP A 896 37.99 4.52 -6.33
N SER A 897 36.81 4.41 -6.95
CA SER A 897 35.76 5.45 -6.95
C SER A 897 34.74 5.41 -5.81
N CYS A 898 34.58 4.27 -5.13
CA CYS A 898 33.53 4.10 -4.12
C CYS A 898 33.83 3.05 -3.04
N LEU A 899 33.13 3.18 -1.90
CA LEU A 899 33.08 2.17 -0.84
C LEU A 899 31.63 1.68 -0.71
N VAL A 900 31.42 0.36 -0.71
CA VAL A 900 30.08 -0.24 -0.64
C VAL A 900 29.94 -1.13 0.59
N PHE A 901 29.00 -0.77 1.46
CA PHE A 901 28.54 -1.57 2.58
C PHE A 901 27.48 -2.52 2.06
N GLN A 902 27.89 -3.76 1.79
CA GLN A 902 27.03 -4.82 1.29
C GLN A 902 26.38 -5.53 2.49
N PHE A 903 25.06 -5.34 2.69
CA PHE A 903 24.30 -5.93 3.81
C PHE A 903 23.18 -6.88 3.35
N GLN A 904 23.18 -7.28 2.07
CA GLN A 904 22.13 -8.11 1.47
C GLN A 904 21.94 -9.48 2.15
N ASN A 905 22.98 -10.03 2.77
CA ASN A 905 22.94 -11.31 3.49
C ASN A 905 22.73 -11.16 5.02
N SER A 906 22.48 -9.95 5.51
CA SER A 906 22.06 -9.66 6.90
C SER A 906 20.54 -9.80 7.08
N ASP A 907 20.02 -9.75 8.33
CA ASP A 907 18.58 -9.51 8.50
C ASP A 907 18.18 -8.18 7.85
N GLN A 908 17.12 -8.20 7.07
CA GLN A 908 16.73 -7.10 6.19
C GLN A 908 16.13 -5.89 6.91
N GLU A 909 15.71 -6.01 8.17
CA GLU A 909 15.40 -4.83 8.99
C GLU A 909 16.66 -4.30 9.65
N PHE A 910 17.46 -5.16 10.28
CA PHE A 910 18.69 -4.77 10.96
C PHE A 910 19.70 -4.13 9.99
N GLY A 911 20.02 -4.77 8.88
CA GLY A 911 20.92 -4.23 7.85
C GLY A 911 20.44 -2.88 7.29
N ILE A 912 19.13 -2.65 7.19
CA ILE A 912 18.58 -1.35 6.78
C ILE A 912 18.65 -0.31 7.91
N ILE A 913 18.50 -0.68 9.18
CA ILE A 913 18.74 0.23 10.32
C ILE A 913 20.22 0.63 10.35
N GLN A 914 21.13 -0.33 10.21
CA GLN A 914 22.57 -0.10 10.16
C GLN A 914 22.96 0.78 8.96
N ALA A 915 22.39 0.53 7.79
CA ALA A 915 22.61 1.36 6.60
C ALA A 915 21.98 2.76 6.71
N ASN A 916 20.85 2.93 7.41
CA ASN A 916 20.27 4.25 7.69
C ASN A 916 21.20 5.07 8.62
N GLU A 917 21.71 4.47 9.69
CA GLU A 917 22.58 5.14 10.66
C GLU A 917 23.96 5.45 10.04
N LEU A 918 24.51 4.51 9.25
CA LEU A 918 25.71 4.74 8.44
C LEU A 918 25.48 5.86 7.43
N ASN A 919 24.34 5.89 6.73
CA ASN A 919 23.99 6.98 5.82
C ASN A 919 23.95 8.33 6.54
N SER A 920 23.28 8.43 7.70
CA SER A 920 23.24 9.67 8.48
C SER A 920 24.65 10.12 8.91
N SER A 921 25.45 9.20 9.46
CA SER A 921 26.83 9.45 9.87
C SER A 921 27.71 9.89 8.69
N LEU A 922 27.50 9.31 7.51
CA LEU A 922 28.20 9.70 6.29
C LEU A 922 27.73 11.07 5.76
N CYS A 923 26.43 11.37 5.76
CA CYS A 923 25.94 12.69 5.34
C CYS A 923 26.48 13.82 6.22
N GLU A 924 26.66 13.57 7.52
CA GLU A 924 27.29 14.51 8.45
C GLU A 924 28.81 14.60 8.21
N LEU A 925 29.54 13.49 8.35
CA LEU A 925 31.01 13.47 8.29
C LEU A 925 31.59 13.74 6.89
N MET A 926 30.85 13.44 5.82
CA MET A 926 31.31 13.61 4.42
C MET A 926 30.82 14.89 3.76
N SER A 927 30.12 15.75 4.51
CA SER A 927 29.51 17.00 4.03
C SER A 927 30.47 17.93 3.28
N GLY A 928 31.72 18.05 3.75
CA GLY A 928 32.78 18.85 3.10
C GLY A 928 33.55 18.14 1.97
N PHE A 929 33.26 16.88 1.67
CA PHE A 929 34.03 16.07 0.72
C PHE A 929 33.34 15.89 -0.65
N PRO A 930 34.10 15.60 -1.73
CA PRO A 930 33.57 15.45 -3.09
C PRO A 930 32.89 14.08 -3.32
N VAL A 931 32.07 13.62 -2.37
CA VAL A 931 31.36 12.32 -2.39
C VAL A 931 29.86 12.50 -2.14
N ASP A 932 29.07 11.57 -2.70
CA ASP A 932 27.64 11.38 -2.48
C ASP A 932 27.38 10.00 -1.85
N VAL A 933 26.39 9.90 -0.96
CA VAL A 933 25.88 8.60 -0.48
C VAL A 933 24.73 8.15 -1.38
N HIS A 934 24.80 6.93 -1.90
CA HIS A 934 23.75 6.29 -2.69
C HIS A 934 23.27 5.02 -1.99
N ARG A 935 21.96 4.76 -2.02
CA ARG A 935 21.35 3.59 -1.36
C ARG A 935 20.72 2.64 -2.38
N GLY A 936 21.20 1.40 -2.37
CA GLY A 936 20.66 0.30 -3.14
C GLY A 936 19.82 -0.69 -2.33
N LYS A 937 19.30 -1.70 -3.02
CA LYS A 937 18.56 -2.80 -2.39
C LYS A 937 19.55 -3.80 -1.78
N GLY A 938 19.84 -3.65 -0.50
CA GLY A 938 20.81 -4.49 0.22
C GLY A 938 22.23 -3.90 0.28
N TYR A 939 22.44 -2.66 -0.18
CA TYR A 939 23.74 -2.00 -0.10
C TYR A 939 23.66 -0.49 0.13
N LEU A 940 24.72 0.09 0.69
CA LEU A 940 24.96 1.53 0.77
C LEU A 940 26.32 1.85 0.13
N GLU A 941 26.35 2.73 -0.87
CA GLU A 941 27.52 3.07 -1.68
C GLU A 941 27.90 4.54 -1.45
N LEU A 942 29.07 4.80 -0.87
CA LEU A 942 29.67 6.13 -0.86
C LEU A 942 30.53 6.27 -2.11
N ARG A 943 30.13 7.12 -3.06
CA ARG A 943 30.78 7.31 -4.37
C ARG A 943 31.23 8.76 -4.58
N LEU A 944 32.29 8.99 -5.35
CA LEU A 944 32.67 10.36 -5.73
C LEU A 944 31.55 11.05 -6.53
N LYS A 945 31.35 12.35 -6.26
CA LYS A 945 30.37 13.21 -6.92
C LYS A 945 30.56 13.22 -8.44
N GLY A 946 29.45 13.07 -9.17
CA GLY A 946 29.44 13.08 -10.63
C GLY A 946 29.72 11.74 -11.33
N ILE A 947 30.08 10.67 -10.62
CA ILE A 947 30.30 9.34 -11.22
C ILE A 947 28.99 8.57 -11.33
N ASN A 948 28.53 8.32 -12.56
CA ASN A 948 27.41 7.42 -12.89
C ASN A 948 27.38 7.10 -14.39
N LYS A 949 26.63 6.06 -14.77
CA LYS A 949 26.51 5.58 -16.16
C LYS A 949 25.98 6.68 -17.12
N GLY A 950 25.08 7.54 -16.67
CA GLY A 950 24.52 8.65 -17.47
C GLY A 950 25.53 9.75 -17.77
N ASN A 951 26.30 10.19 -16.78
CA ASN A 951 27.39 11.14 -16.97
C ASN A 951 28.51 10.54 -17.82
N ALA A 952 28.78 9.23 -17.71
CA ALA A 952 29.72 8.54 -18.57
C ALA A 952 29.29 8.57 -20.04
N LEU A 953 28.02 8.31 -20.35
CA LEU A 953 27.44 8.46 -21.69
C LEU A 953 27.59 9.91 -22.22
N VAL A 954 27.22 10.91 -21.43
CA VAL A 954 27.33 12.34 -21.82
C VAL A 954 28.78 12.72 -22.10
N ASN A 955 29.72 12.32 -21.24
CA ASN A 955 31.14 12.61 -21.43
C ASN A 955 31.71 11.93 -22.68
N VAL A 956 31.33 10.68 -22.95
CA VAL A 956 31.70 9.96 -24.17
C VAL A 956 31.16 10.68 -25.41
N VAL A 957 29.87 11.01 -25.43
CA VAL A 957 29.24 11.72 -26.55
C VAL A 957 29.94 13.06 -26.81
N ASN A 958 30.05 13.91 -25.79
CA ASN A 958 30.71 15.21 -25.90
C ASN A 958 32.16 15.11 -26.40
N LYS A 959 32.94 14.14 -25.88
CA LYS A 959 34.36 14.00 -26.25
C LYS A 959 34.51 13.56 -27.71
N TYR A 960 33.76 12.57 -28.18
CA TYR A 960 33.79 12.17 -29.58
C TYR A 960 33.22 13.25 -30.51
N SER A 961 32.11 13.89 -30.15
CA SER A 961 31.50 14.95 -30.98
C SER A 961 32.40 16.18 -31.13
N SER A 962 33.14 16.56 -30.09
CA SER A 962 34.13 17.66 -30.15
C SER A 962 35.34 17.38 -31.06
N LEU A 963 35.57 16.13 -31.48
CA LEU A 963 36.69 15.72 -32.33
C LEU A 963 36.27 15.27 -33.74
N PHE A 964 35.10 14.64 -33.87
CA PHE A 964 34.64 14.00 -35.12
C PHE A 964 33.23 14.42 -35.56
N GLY A 965 32.56 15.28 -34.79
CA GLY A 965 31.18 15.72 -34.99
C GLY A 965 30.12 14.76 -34.43
N ASP A 966 28.90 15.27 -34.27
CA ASP A 966 27.77 14.61 -33.59
C ASP A 966 27.39 13.24 -34.16
N PHE A 967 26.96 12.33 -33.29
CA PHE A 967 26.42 11.03 -33.69
C PHE A 967 25.02 11.18 -34.31
N ASP A 968 24.77 10.48 -35.43
CA ASP A 968 23.45 10.38 -36.06
C ASP A 968 22.68 9.11 -35.64
N PHE A 969 23.38 8.16 -34.99
CA PHE A 969 22.80 6.99 -34.33
C PHE A 969 23.44 6.78 -32.96
N VAL A 970 22.62 6.60 -31.91
CA VAL A 970 23.07 6.23 -30.57
C VAL A 970 22.13 5.18 -29.99
N LEU A 971 22.65 3.98 -29.73
CA LEU A 971 21.92 2.89 -29.05
C LEU A 971 22.46 2.72 -27.62
N CYS A 972 21.57 2.79 -26.63
CA CYS A 972 21.89 2.55 -25.22
C CYS A 972 21.14 1.31 -24.72
N LEU A 973 21.87 0.26 -24.30
CA LEU A 973 21.32 -0.98 -23.74
C LEU A 973 21.74 -1.17 -22.27
N GLY A 974 20.85 -1.70 -21.41
CA GLY A 974 21.15 -2.02 -20.01
C GLY A 974 20.05 -2.82 -19.28
N ASP A 975 20.39 -3.52 -18.21
CA ASP A 975 19.51 -4.46 -17.45
C ASP A 975 19.17 -4.00 -16.02
N ASP A 976 19.83 -2.95 -15.51
CA ASP A 976 19.91 -2.66 -14.07
C ASP A 976 19.15 -1.37 -13.69
N LYS A 977 19.15 -0.96 -12.41
CA LYS A 977 18.55 0.30 -11.97
C LYS A 977 19.44 1.52 -12.23
N SER A 978 20.77 1.37 -12.34
CA SER A 978 21.66 2.49 -12.67
C SER A 978 21.65 2.89 -14.16
N ASP A 979 21.19 2.01 -15.06
CA ASP A 979 20.92 2.36 -16.47
C ASP A 979 19.79 3.38 -16.64
N GLU A 980 18.93 3.54 -15.64
CA GLU A 980 17.91 4.59 -15.59
C GLU A 980 18.49 6.01 -15.53
N GLU A 981 19.78 6.16 -15.21
CA GLU A 981 20.53 7.41 -15.35
C GLU A 981 21.00 7.59 -16.81
N SER A 982 21.44 6.52 -17.48
CA SER A 982 21.82 6.48 -18.91
C SER A 982 20.65 6.78 -19.85
N PHE A 983 19.50 6.14 -19.65
CA PHE A 983 18.32 6.34 -20.51
C PHE A 983 17.80 7.78 -20.44
N LYS A 984 17.80 8.39 -19.24
CA LYS A 984 17.45 9.81 -19.05
C LYS A 984 18.48 10.75 -19.69
N ALA A 985 19.76 10.42 -19.58
CA ALA A 985 20.83 11.20 -20.22
C ALA A 985 20.70 11.17 -21.76
N LEU A 986 20.42 9.99 -22.34
CA LEU A 986 20.19 9.84 -23.78
C LEU A 986 18.99 10.65 -24.28
N GLU A 987 17.88 10.62 -23.54
CA GLU A 987 16.69 11.43 -23.85
C GLU A 987 17.01 12.94 -23.82
N THR A 988 17.77 13.38 -22.83
CA THR A 988 18.22 14.78 -22.71
C THR A 988 19.10 15.19 -23.89
N LEU A 989 20.08 14.35 -24.26
CA LEU A 989 20.96 14.56 -25.42
C LEU A 989 20.15 14.66 -26.73
N LYS A 990 19.18 13.76 -26.92
CA LYS A 990 18.28 13.77 -28.08
C LYS A 990 17.52 15.10 -28.18
N SER A 991 16.86 15.53 -27.09
CA SER A 991 16.13 16.81 -27.07
C SER A 991 17.02 18.01 -27.36
N SER A 992 18.28 18.02 -26.89
CA SER A 992 19.25 19.07 -27.22
C SER A 992 19.64 19.06 -28.70
N HIS A 993 19.87 17.88 -29.29
CA HIS A 993 20.25 17.75 -30.70
C HIS A 993 19.09 18.12 -31.66
N ASP A 994 17.87 17.72 -31.35
CA ASP A 994 16.67 18.05 -32.14
C ASP A 994 16.31 19.57 -32.03
N ALA A 995 16.61 20.20 -30.88
CA ALA A 995 16.52 21.66 -30.72
C ALA A 995 17.59 22.42 -31.54
N LEU A 996 18.82 21.90 -31.61
CA LEU A 996 19.88 22.48 -32.45
C LEU A 996 19.53 22.41 -33.94
N LYS A 997 19.05 21.26 -34.44
CA LYS A 997 18.58 21.12 -35.83
C LYS A 997 17.49 22.13 -36.19
N SER A 998 16.42 22.20 -35.39
CA SER A 998 15.29 23.10 -35.63
C SER A 998 15.66 24.59 -35.56
N SER A 999 16.71 24.96 -34.82
CA SER A 999 17.25 26.33 -34.82
C SER A 999 18.13 26.68 -36.04
N GLN A 1000 18.73 25.70 -36.72
CA GLN A 1000 19.51 25.94 -37.94
C GLN A 1000 18.61 26.03 -39.17
N GLU A 1001 17.56 25.21 -39.25
CA GLU A 1001 16.60 25.18 -40.38
C GLU A 1001 15.87 26.51 -40.62
N SER A 1002 15.75 27.39 -39.62
CA SER A 1002 15.14 28.73 -39.81
C SER A 1002 15.97 29.70 -40.67
N SER A 1003 17.15 29.29 -41.14
CA SER A 1003 18.12 30.18 -41.80
C SER A 1003 18.18 30.05 -43.33
N LEU A 1004 17.64 28.98 -43.92
CA LEU A 1004 17.78 28.67 -45.35
C LEU A 1004 16.48 28.13 -45.97
N THR A 1005 16.16 28.58 -47.18
CA THR A 1005 14.88 28.30 -47.84
C THR A 1005 14.82 26.94 -48.53
N SER A 1006 14.02 26.04 -47.98
CA SER A 1006 13.23 25.01 -48.67
C SER A 1006 13.88 24.15 -49.78
N THR A 1007 14.10 22.87 -49.47
CA THR A 1007 13.56 21.77 -50.30
C THR A 1007 13.22 20.55 -49.46
N LYS A 1008 12.51 19.58 -50.06
CA LYS A 1008 12.04 18.35 -49.42
C LYS A 1008 13.20 17.42 -49.06
N ASP A 1009 13.42 17.18 -47.76
CA ASP A 1009 13.83 15.88 -47.19
C ASP A 1009 13.55 15.94 -45.68
N LYS A 1010 12.53 15.24 -45.19
CA LYS A 1010 12.02 15.37 -43.80
C LYS A 1010 12.32 14.19 -42.88
N ASP A 1011 13.04 13.18 -43.36
CA ASP A 1011 13.19 11.88 -42.68
C ASP A 1011 14.61 11.60 -42.10
N GLU A 1012 15.63 12.47 -42.24
CA GLU A 1012 16.93 12.32 -41.55
C GLU A 1012 16.84 12.67 -40.04
N THR A 1013 15.92 12.00 -39.35
CA THR A 1013 15.74 12.05 -37.89
C THR A 1013 16.83 11.26 -37.15
N SER A 1014 17.45 11.94 -36.19
CA SER A 1014 18.56 11.49 -35.37
C SER A 1014 18.15 10.27 -34.54
N SER A 1015 18.77 9.10 -34.76
CA SER A 1015 18.31 7.83 -34.20
C SER A 1015 18.92 7.54 -32.83
N TYR A 1016 18.46 8.28 -31.81
CA TYR A 1016 18.75 8.06 -30.40
C TYR A 1016 17.73 7.06 -29.81
N ILE A 1017 18.22 5.92 -29.33
CA ILE A 1017 17.41 4.74 -28.96
C ILE A 1017 17.83 4.22 -27.57
N SER A 1018 16.93 4.33 -26.60
CA SER A 1018 17.08 3.70 -25.27
C SER A 1018 16.27 2.41 -25.21
N CYS A 1019 16.92 1.30 -24.86
CA CYS A 1019 16.27 -0.01 -24.74
C CYS A 1019 16.71 -0.74 -23.46
N VAL A 1020 15.75 -1.30 -22.74
CA VAL A 1020 15.99 -2.06 -21.52
C VAL A 1020 15.98 -3.57 -21.78
N VAL A 1021 16.87 -4.31 -21.12
CA VAL A 1021 16.85 -5.78 -21.14
C VAL A 1021 15.90 -6.28 -20.05
N GLY A 1022 15.04 -7.23 -20.41
CA GLY A 1022 14.00 -7.77 -19.54
C GLY A 1022 12.73 -6.91 -19.51
N LYS A 1023 11.56 -7.55 -19.51
CA LYS A 1023 10.25 -6.87 -19.52
C LYS A 1023 9.88 -6.27 -18.15
N ARG A 1024 10.49 -5.14 -17.81
CA ARG A 1024 10.37 -4.43 -16.52
C ARG A 1024 10.05 -2.94 -16.72
N PRO A 1025 9.47 -2.24 -15.71
CA PRO A 1025 9.29 -0.79 -15.76
C PRO A 1025 10.64 -0.08 -15.90
N SER A 1026 10.74 0.88 -16.82
CA SER A 1026 11.98 1.59 -17.17
C SER A 1026 11.65 2.94 -17.85
N LYS A 1027 12.60 3.87 -17.89
CA LYS A 1027 12.60 5.05 -18.77
C LYS A 1027 13.07 4.76 -20.20
N ALA A 1028 13.53 3.54 -20.49
CA ALA A 1028 13.81 3.13 -21.86
C ALA A 1028 12.52 3.20 -22.70
N ASN A 1029 12.63 3.64 -23.95
CA ASN A 1029 11.49 3.67 -24.88
C ASN A 1029 11.12 2.26 -25.35
N TYR A 1030 12.11 1.37 -25.41
CA TYR A 1030 11.96 0.01 -25.90
C TYR A 1030 12.41 -1.02 -24.87
N TYR A 1031 12.04 -2.28 -25.08
CA TYR A 1031 12.62 -3.42 -24.36
C TYR A 1031 12.98 -4.59 -25.28
N LEU A 1032 13.92 -5.41 -24.84
CA LEU A 1032 14.19 -6.77 -25.31
C LEU A 1032 13.81 -7.77 -24.20
N ASN A 1033 13.39 -8.98 -24.57
CA ASN A 1033 12.87 -9.95 -23.60
C ASN A 1033 13.98 -10.48 -22.67
N ASP A 1034 15.19 -10.71 -23.20
CA ASP A 1034 16.35 -11.22 -22.46
C ASP A 1034 17.70 -10.80 -23.11
N TYR A 1035 18.81 -11.33 -22.57
CA TYR A 1035 20.18 -11.09 -23.05
C TYR A 1035 20.54 -11.88 -24.34
N MET A 1036 19.71 -12.83 -24.77
CA MET A 1036 19.90 -13.56 -26.02
C MET A 1036 19.44 -12.72 -27.21
N GLU A 1037 18.30 -12.02 -27.10
CA GLU A 1037 17.87 -11.07 -28.14
C GLU A 1037 18.88 -9.91 -28.34
N VAL A 1038 19.66 -9.55 -27.30
CA VAL A 1038 20.80 -8.61 -27.42
C VAL A 1038 21.92 -9.22 -28.28
N SER A 1039 22.22 -10.52 -28.10
CA SER A 1039 23.19 -11.24 -28.91
C SER A 1039 22.76 -11.37 -30.37
N ASP A 1040 21.46 -11.54 -30.63
CA ASP A 1040 20.90 -11.61 -31.98
C ASP A 1040 20.99 -10.24 -32.68
N LEU A 1041 20.58 -9.15 -32.01
CA LEU A 1041 20.75 -7.78 -32.51
C LEU A 1041 22.21 -7.44 -32.86
N LEU A 1042 23.17 -7.83 -32.01
CA LEU A 1042 24.59 -7.67 -32.28
C LEU A 1042 25.07 -8.55 -33.45
N SER A 1043 24.45 -9.71 -33.67
CA SER A 1043 24.75 -10.61 -34.78
C SER A 1043 24.25 -10.06 -36.12
N ASP A 1044 23.11 -9.37 -36.15
CA ASP A 1044 22.59 -8.73 -37.36
C ASP A 1044 23.39 -7.49 -37.78
N PHE A 1045 23.82 -6.65 -36.83
CA PHE A 1045 24.78 -5.58 -37.12
C PHE A 1045 26.09 -6.15 -37.71
N HIS A 1046 26.59 -7.26 -37.14
CA HIS A 1046 27.79 -7.95 -37.61
C HIS A 1046 27.61 -8.55 -39.01
N TYR A 1047 26.49 -9.23 -39.28
CA TYR A 1047 26.18 -9.81 -40.60
C TYR A 1047 26.13 -8.74 -41.70
N TYR A 1048 25.57 -7.56 -41.40
CA TYR A 1048 25.64 -6.40 -42.29
C TYR A 1048 27.09 -5.99 -42.61
N MET A 1049 27.98 -5.88 -41.62
CA MET A 1049 29.39 -5.53 -41.83
C MET A 1049 30.17 -6.57 -42.64
N LEU A 1050 29.88 -7.86 -42.48
CA LEU A 1050 30.46 -8.92 -43.34
C LEU A 1050 30.02 -8.80 -44.79
N ASN A 1051 28.80 -8.35 -45.06
CA ASN A 1051 28.32 -8.17 -46.44
C ASN A 1051 28.78 -6.84 -47.05
N LEU A 1052 28.93 -5.78 -46.25
CA LEU A 1052 29.54 -4.50 -46.64
C LEU A 1052 31.01 -4.71 -47.08
N SER A 1053 31.81 -5.39 -46.26
CA SER A 1053 33.20 -5.69 -46.57
C SER A 1053 33.36 -6.59 -47.82
N LYS A 1054 32.48 -7.59 -48.01
CA LYS A 1054 32.42 -8.37 -49.26
C LYS A 1054 32.12 -7.50 -50.49
N LEU A 1055 31.15 -6.58 -50.40
CA LEU A 1055 30.78 -5.65 -51.49
C LEU A 1055 31.91 -4.68 -51.87
N VAL A 1056 32.67 -4.21 -50.88
CA VAL A 1056 33.88 -3.41 -51.12
C VAL A 1056 34.98 -4.27 -51.75
N HIS A 1057 35.18 -5.51 -51.31
CA HIS A 1057 36.16 -6.42 -51.92
C HIS A 1057 35.82 -6.80 -53.36
N THR A 1058 34.56 -7.07 -53.71
CA THR A 1058 34.19 -7.34 -55.12
C THR A 1058 34.34 -6.11 -56.01
N ARG A 1059 34.19 -4.88 -55.49
CA ARG A 1059 34.56 -3.66 -56.24
C ARG A 1059 36.08 -3.53 -56.42
N PHE A 1060 36.90 -3.81 -55.40
CA PHE A 1060 38.36 -3.67 -55.50
C PHE A 1060 39.09 -4.83 -56.23
N TYR A 1061 38.52 -6.03 -56.29
CA TYR A 1061 39.11 -7.18 -57.00
C TYR A 1061 38.41 -7.52 -58.33
N GLY A 1062 37.31 -6.83 -58.67
CA GLY A 1062 36.53 -7.07 -59.89
C GLY A 1062 37.33 -6.90 -61.19
N GLU A 1063 38.37 -6.05 -61.21
CA GLU A 1063 39.17 -5.78 -62.41
C GLU A 1063 40.27 -6.82 -62.72
N ARG A 1064 40.45 -7.88 -61.91
CA ARG A 1064 41.55 -8.86 -62.13
C ARG A 1064 41.16 -10.35 -62.19
N LEU A 1065 39.88 -10.70 -62.13
CA LEU A 1065 39.42 -12.10 -62.27
C LEU A 1065 38.35 -12.31 -63.35
N TYR A 1066 38.43 -11.54 -64.45
CA TYR A 1066 37.52 -11.68 -65.61
C TYR A 1066 37.88 -12.82 -66.59
N HIS A 1067 38.58 -13.86 -66.14
CA HIS A 1067 38.74 -15.12 -66.88
C HIS A 1067 38.83 -16.34 -65.94
N ARG A 1068 38.31 -17.47 -66.40
CA ARG A 1068 38.26 -18.80 -65.73
C ARG A 1068 37.41 -18.90 -64.45
N ARG A 1069 36.07 -18.91 -64.61
CA ARG A 1069 35.21 -20.00 -64.09
C ARG A 1069 33.84 -20.04 -64.78
N SER A 1070 33.87 -20.50 -66.04
CA SER A 1070 32.73 -21.20 -66.62
C SER A 1070 32.85 -22.70 -66.29
N GLN A 1071 31.72 -23.42 -66.29
CA GLN A 1071 31.55 -24.84 -65.92
C GLN A 1071 31.67 -25.18 -64.41
N ILE A 1072 31.01 -26.28 -64.03
CA ILE A 1072 31.11 -27.00 -62.74
C ILE A 1072 30.40 -26.32 -61.54
N TYR A 1073 29.06 -26.15 -61.61
CA TYR A 1073 28.11 -27.11 -60.99
C TYR A 1073 26.65 -26.64 -61.14
N THR A 1074 25.82 -27.45 -61.82
CA THR A 1074 24.35 -27.29 -61.86
C THR A 1074 23.65 -28.65 -61.65
N SER A 1075 24.10 -29.34 -60.61
CA SER A 1075 23.55 -30.58 -60.05
C SER A 1075 24.23 -30.78 -58.68
N VAL A 1076 23.60 -31.31 -57.62
CA VAL A 1076 22.27 -31.94 -57.47
C VAL A 1076 21.48 -31.19 -56.39
N ASN A 1077 20.15 -31.14 -56.51
CA ASN A 1077 19.27 -30.73 -55.41
C ASN A 1077 18.07 -31.69 -55.34
N MET A 1078 17.57 -31.95 -54.14
CA MET A 1078 16.58 -32.99 -53.78
C MET A 1078 16.95 -34.45 -54.11
N GLU A 1079 17.49 -35.18 -53.12
CA GLU A 1079 16.86 -36.44 -52.69
C GLU A 1079 17.29 -36.83 -51.25
N VAL A 1080 16.63 -37.85 -50.67
CA VAL A 1080 16.88 -38.45 -49.34
C VAL A 1080 16.68 -37.54 -48.10
N PHE A 1081 15.42 -37.23 -47.81
CA PHE A 1081 14.95 -37.03 -46.43
C PHE A 1081 14.63 -38.41 -45.81
N LYS A 1082 15.36 -38.87 -44.78
CA LYS A 1082 14.88 -39.80 -43.70
C LYS A 1082 16.01 -40.30 -42.77
N GLN A 1083 15.61 -40.59 -41.52
CA GLN A 1083 16.42 -41.10 -40.39
C GLN A 1083 17.41 -40.04 -39.84
N THR A 1084 17.55 -39.80 -38.53
CA THR A 1084 17.14 -40.55 -37.33
C THR A 1084 16.34 -39.69 -36.31
N LYS A 1085 16.01 -40.24 -35.13
CA LYS A 1085 15.13 -39.62 -34.09
C LYS A 1085 15.90 -38.69 -33.13
N PRO A 1086 15.26 -37.63 -32.58
CA PRO A 1086 15.70 -37.00 -31.33
C PRO A 1086 15.32 -37.87 -30.11
N PRO A 1087 16.01 -37.73 -28.96
CA PRO A 1087 15.62 -38.34 -27.69
C PRO A 1087 14.49 -37.53 -27.01
N ASN A 1088 13.73 -38.20 -26.14
CA ASN A 1088 12.71 -37.54 -25.33
C ASN A 1088 13.34 -36.64 -24.25
N LEU A 1089 12.83 -35.42 -24.11
CA LEU A 1089 12.90 -34.63 -22.88
C LEU A 1089 11.47 -34.18 -22.55
N SER A 1090 11.02 -34.54 -21.35
CA SER A 1090 9.68 -34.23 -20.84
C SER A 1090 9.76 -33.14 -19.78
N PHE A 1091 9.00 -32.05 -19.98
CA PHE A 1091 8.65 -31.04 -19.00
C PHE A 1091 7.21 -30.57 -19.28
#